data_AF-A0AAD8D5A3-F1
#
_entry.id   AF-A0AAD8D5A3-F1
#
_cell.length_a   1.000
_cell.length_b   1.000
_cell.length_c   1.000
_cell.angle_alpha   90.00
_cell.angle_beta   90.00
_cell.angle_gamma   90.00
#
_symmetry.space_group_name_H-M   'P 1'
#
loop_
_entity.id
_entity.type
_entity.pdbx_description
1 polymer ?
#
loop_
_entity_poly.entity_id
_entity_poly.type
_entity_poly.pdbx_seq_one_letter_code
_entity_poly.pdbx_strand_id
1 'polypeptide(L)'
;MASEDDDPIIQEIDVYLAKSLADKLYLFQYPVRPAAMTYDDVTHLSAKIKPKQQTVEVEMAIDSMSPNYCRSKGEQIALNVDGTTTEESNVYSIKLMDKQTFSSIQATTNTSRYAAAVFRKGELHLTPLHGILQLRPSFSYLDKADSKHREREAANEGGDSSPDEAEEDVKQITVRFSRPESEQARQRRVQSYEFLQKKHAEEPWVHLHYYGLKDSRWNTRQYLFCQFTGMAENTELVKSPSEYLAMLMPPPVEGEVAKPVCPSNVLSMAQLRNLPLGDQVRTLMKNVKVMPFANLMSFLSPGTDSTAVLRCIQQVAMLVQGNWVIKSDVLYPKDSCSPHSGVPAEVLCRGRDYVMWKFTQERWVERKAVAAVVKLPPEDVKDFMEQMSVTRINRGWEFLLPHDGEFIKKHPDVAQRQHMLWMGIQAKLEKVFKLSKEDMMPKKQTPQPGSVVVSGEQLVTMAREKARENYSVLERELQQRHRAQSRDSGVVQVKQEPLSDGEEPVDMSSSAGHNGAVNGLHSDDSSWNSVNGHCPSSRRPTQELRDFVSSIFRKHFVLTLCELKRLFNLHLASLPPGHSLFSGISDRLLQEAVLNSKCKQILVPFPPQSSAAADEQKVFALWEMGDSFDQHRQILLEIFIKNYRVRRNLIQAKLTQEFGDNVTKTDLDRLLKECCVSHGGMWYLKGTVQS
;
A
#
# COMPACT_ATOMS: atom_id res chain seq x y z
N MET A 1 -3.81 -25.55 3.51
CA MET A 1 -2.92 -25.50 2.32
C MET A 1 -3.22 -26.77 1.54
N ALA A 2 -3.34 -26.69 0.22
CA ALA A 2 -3.27 -27.92 -0.58
C ALA A 2 -1.81 -28.40 -0.60
N SER A 3 -1.61 -29.70 -0.59
CA SER A 3 -0.30 -30.34 -0.83
C SER A 3 0.07 -30.19 -2.30
N GLU A 4 1.36 -30.03 -2.60
CA GLU A 4 1.85 -29.97 -3.98
C GLU A 4 1.79 -31.35 -4.68
N ASP A 5 1.48 -32.42 -3.92
CA ASP A 5 1.30 -33.80 -4.38
C ASP A 5 0.03 -34.05 -5.24
N ASP A 6 -0.90 -33.08 -5.34
CA ASP A 6 -2.21 -33.25 -6.01
C ASP A 6 -2.18 -33.05 -7.55
N ASP A 7 -1.06 -32.62 -8.16
CA ASP A 7 -0.92 -32.43 -9.62
C ASP A 7 0.15 -33.36 -10.23
N PRO A 8 -0.22 -34.51 -10.82
CA PRO A 8 0.75 -35.49 -11.33
C PRO A 8 1.39 -35.04 -12.64
N ILE A 9 2.72 -35.14 -12.74
CA ILE A 9 3.47 -34.76 -13.95
C ILE A 9 3.07 -35.65 -15.14
N ILE A 10 2.27 -35.10 -16.06
CA ILE A 10 1.78 -35.80 -17.27
C ILE A 10 2.86 -35.89 -18.35
N GLN A 11 3.67 -34.83 -18.51
CA GLN A 11 4.70 -34.75 -19.54
C GLN A 11 5.84 -33.80 -19.13
N GLU A 12 7.08 -34.25 -19.30
CA GLU A 12 8.28 -33.42 -19.25
C GLU A 12 8.65 -32.94 -20.68
N ILE A 13 9.12 -31.70 -20.82
CA ILE A 13 9.37 -31.03 -22.11
C ILE A 13 10.71 -30.28 -22.01
N ASP A 14 11.71 -30.71 -22.78
CA ASP A 14 13.00 -30.03 -22.85
C ASP A 14 12.88 -28.64 -23.48
N VAL A 15 13.49 -27.63 -22.85
CA VAL A 15 13.47 -26.24 -23.31
C VAL A 15 14.88 -25.77 -23.68
N TYR A 16 15.11 -25.57 -24.99
CA TYR A 16 16.39 -25.17 -25.55
C TYR A 16 16.39 -23.69 -25.99
N LEU A 17 17.57 -23.04 -25.99
CA LEU A 17 17.72 -21.64 -26.42
C LEU A 17 18.61 -21.52 -27.67
N ALA A 18 18.00 -21.18 -28.82
CA ALA A 18 18.69 -20.89 -30.06
C ALA A 18 19.06 -19.38 -30.15
N LYS A 19 20.33 -19.07 -30.39
CA LYS A 19 20.85 -17.69 -30.53
C LYS A 19 21.14 -17.27 -31.98
N SER A 20 21.09 -18.22 -32.92
CA SER A 20 21.38 -18.10 -34.36
C SER A 20 20.64 -16.99 -35.10
N LEU A 21 19.41 -16.67 -34.67
CA LEU A 21 18.57 -15.62 -35.27
C LEU A 21 18.22 -14.47 -34.29
N ALA A 22 18.85 -14.40 -33.12
CA ALA A 22 18.47 -13.45 -32.06
C ALA A 22 18.48 -11.97 -32.52
N ASP A 23 19.44 -11.58 -33.37
CA ASP A 23 19.56 -10.23 -33.93
C ASP A 23 18.83 -10.04 -35.27
N LYS A 24 18.07 -11.04 -35.72
CA LYS A 24 17.48 -11.08 -37.09
C LYS A 24 16.00 -11.44 -37.11
N LEU A 25 15.45 -11.98 -36.02
CA LEU A 25 14.06 -12.42 -35.94
C LEU A 25 13.15 -11.27 -35.52
N TYR A 26 12.29 -10.82 -36.43
CA TYR A 26 11.24 -9.84 -36.18
C TYR A 26 9.87 -10.50 -36.14
N LEU A 27 8.99 -10.04 -35.24
CA LEU A 27 7.58 -10.41 -35.23
C LEU A 27 6.75 -9.31 -35.90
N PHE A 28 6.24 -9.58 -37.09
CA PHE A 28 5.31 -8.69 -37.78
C PHE A 28 3.87 -9.05 -37.40
N GLN A 29 3.06 -8.04 -37.07
CA GLN A 29 1.65 -8.17 -36.69
C GLN A 29 0.80 -7.27 -37.59
N TYR A 30 -0.41 -7.71 -37.94
CA TYR A 30 -1.35 -6.95 -38.77
C TYR A 30 -2.66 -6.72 -38.00
N PRO A 31 -2.76 -5.69 -37.12
CA PRO A 31 -3.87 -5.57 -36.16
C PRO A 31 -5.27 -5.41 -36.78
N VAL A 32 -5.35 -5.07 -38.07
CA VAL A 32 -6.60 -4.86 -38.81
C VAL A 32 -6.98 -6.03 -39.72
N ARG A 33 -6.26 -7.15 -39.67
CA ARG A 33 -6.46 -8.33 -40.54
C ARG A 33 -6.82 -9.57 -39.70
N PRO A 34 -7.97 -10.22 -39.93
CA PRO A 34 -8.32 -11.47 -39.24
C PRO A 34 -7.32 -12.59 -39.55
N ALA A 35 -7.01 -13.44 -38.56
CA ALA A 35 -6.01 -14.50 -38.69
C ALA A 35 -6.33 -15.54 -39.79
N ALA A 36 -7.61 -15.71 -40.15
CA ALA A 36 -8.04 -16.58 -41.25
C ALA A 36 -7.79 -16.01 -42.65
N MET A 37 -7.41 -14.73 -42.77
CA MET A 37 -7.15 -14.05 -44.03
C MET A 37 -5.66 -13.66 -44.12
N THR A 38 -4.80 -14.61 -44.45
CA THR A 38 -3.35 -14.34 -44.56
C THR A 38 -3.00 -13.49 -45.79
N TYR A 39 -1.70 -13.27 -46.00
CA TYR A 39 -1.12 -12.62 -47.18
C TYR A 39 -0.26 -13.60 -48.01
N ASP A 40 -0.33 -14.91 -47.75
CA ASP A 40 0.56 -15.93 -48.35
C ASP A 40 0.39 -16.08 -49.87
N ASP A 41 -0.79 -15.71 -50.39
CA ASP A 41 -1.16 -15.77 -51.81
C ASP A 41 -1.18 -14.37 -52.46
N VAL A 42 -0.66 -13.34 -51.78
CA VAL A 42 -0.57 -11.96 -52.30
C VAL A 42 0.85 -11.67 -52.79
N THR A 43 0.98 -11.22 -54.03
CA THR A 43 2.27 -10.82 -54.60
C THR A 43 2.86 -9.63 -53.84
N HIS A 44 3.99 -9.82 -53.18
CA HIS A 44 4.76 -8.75 -52.56
C HIS A 44 5.70 -8.14 -53.60
N LEU A 45 5.60 -6.82 -53.81
CA LEU A 45 6.33 -6.08 -54.84
C LEU A 45 7.68 -5.56 -54.33
N SER A 46 7.71 -5.02 -53.12
CA SER A 46 8.94 -4.54 -52.48
C SER A 46 8.86 -4.66 -50.96
N ALA A 47 10.02 -4.78 -50.31
CA ALA A 47 10.18 -4.64 -48.88
C ALA A 47 11.41 -3.78 -48.59
N LYS A 48 11.30 -2.85 -47.63
CA LYS A 48 12.35 -1.90 -47.26
C LYS A 48 12.46 -1.83 -45.75
N ILE A 49 13.66 -1.69 -45.21
CA ILE A 49 13.92 -1.58 -43.76
C ILE A 49 14.90 -0.46 -43.43
N LYS A 50 14.70 0.20 -42.30
CA LYS A 50 15.69 1.02 -41.60
C LYS A 50 16.13 0.26 -40.34
N PRO A 51 17.31 -0.39 -40.33
CA PRO A 51 17.65 -1.36 -39.29
C PRO A 51 17.80 -0.77 -37.89
N LYS A 52 18.27 0.48 -37.74
CA LYS A 52 18.46 1.12 -36.43
C LYS A 52 17.15 1.67 -35.86
N GLN A 53 16.30 2.27 -36.70
CA GLN A 53 14.95 2.68 -36.31
C GLN A 53 13.99 1.48 -36.14
N GLN A 54 14.33 0.31 -36.69
CA GLN A 54 13.46 -0.86 -36.83
C GLN A 54 12.16 -0.58 -37.60
N THR A 55 12.15 0.41 -38.51
CA THR A 55 10.99 0.69 -39.38
C THR A 55 11.05 -0.12 -40.67
N VAL A 56 9.93 -0.73 -41.04
CA VAL A 56 9.74 -1.57 -42.23
C VAL A 56 8.58 -1.00 -43.07
N GLU A 57 8.78 -0.98 -44.38
CA GLU A 57 7.76 -0.67 -45.38
C GLU A 57 7.62 -1.87 -46.33
N VAL A 58 6.38 -2.26 -46.67
CA VAL A 58 6.09 -3.37 -47.59
C VAL A 58 5.06 -2.93 -48.62
N GLU A 59 5.35 -3.12 -49.89
CA GLU A 59 4.41 -2.88 -51.00
C GLU A 59 3.83 -4.22 -51.46
N MET A 60 2.51 -4.37 -51.41
CA MET A 60 1.76 -5.54 -51.87
C MET A 60 0.94 -5.18 -53.12
N ALA A 61 0.86 -6.07 -54.10
CA ALA A 61 0.01 -5.88 -55.27
C ALA A 61 -1.48 -5.99 -54.94
N ILE A 62 -2.32 -5.24 -55.67
CA ILE A 62 -3.78 -5.36 -55.66
C ILE A 62 -4.21 -5.97 -56.99
N ASP A 63 -5.05 -7.00 -56.96
CA ASP A 63 -5.66 -7.54 -58.18
C ASP A 63 -6.74 -6.57 -58.72
N SER A 64 -6.39 -5.80 -59.74
CA SER A 64 -7.29 -4.87 -60.44
C SER A 64 -8.23 -5.54 -61.45
N MET A 65 -8.11 -6.86 -61.65
CA MET A 65 -9.02 -7.67 -62.46
C MET A 65 -10.07 -8.41 -61.62
N SER A 66 -9.91 -8.43 -60.29
CA SER A 66 -10.88 -8.98 -59.34
C SER A 66 -12.25 -8.28 -59.43
N PRO A 67 -13.38 -9.01 -59.35
CA PRO A 67 -14.72 -8.40 -59.27
C PRO A 67 -14.92 -7.57 -58.00
N ASN A 68 -14.03 -7.67 -57.01
CA ASN A 68 -14.06 -6.82 -55.81
C ASN A 68 -13.43 -5.43 -56.02
N TYR A 69 -12.79 -5.16 -57.17
CA TYR A 69 -12.07 -3.93 -57.44
C TYR A 69 -12.86 -2.98 -58.36
N CYS A 70 -13.22 -1.80 -57.84
CA CYS A 70 -13.94 -0.78 -58.61
C CYS A 70 -12.98 0.04 -59.49
N ARG A 71 -12.80 -0.39 -60.75
CA ARG A 71 -11.83 0.20 -61.70
C ARG A 71 -11.92 1.72 -61.84
N SER A 72 -13.12 2.26 -62.06
CA SER A 72 -13.31 3.72 -62.23
C SER A 72 -12.89 4.53 -61.00
N LYS A 73 -13.01 3.97 -59.79
CA LYS A 73 -12.50 4.61 -58.56
C LYS A 73 -10.98 4.43 -58.41
N GLY A 74 -10.44 3.30 -58.84
CA GLY A 74 -9.00 3.06 -58.92
C GLY A 74 -8.29 4.00 -59.91
N GLU A 75 -8.89 4.26 -61.06
CA GLU A 75 -8.47 5.25 -62.06
C GLU A 75 -8.51 6.67 -61.48
N GLN A 76 -9.60 7.05 -60.79
CA GLN A 76 -9.71 8.36 -60.13
C GLN A 76 -8.65 8.56 -59.05
N ILE A 77 -8.38 7.55 -58.22
CA ILE A 77 -7.34 7.62 -57.17
C ILE A 77 -5.95 7.79 -57.81
N ALA A 78 -5.63 7.01 -58.84
CA ALA A 78 -4.34 7.14 -59.53
C ALA A 78 -4.18 8.52 -60.21
N LEU A 79 -5.23 9.02 -60.88
CA LEU A 79 -5.24 10.35 -61.50
C LEU A 79 -5.05 11.50 -60.50
N ASN A 80 -5.61 11.37 -59.30
CA ASN A 80 -5.43 12.36 -58.23
C ASN A 80 -3.99 12.35 -57.67
N VAL A 81 -3.41 11.16 -57.46
CA VAL A 81 -2.08 10.98 -56.86
C VAL A 81 -0.94 11.30 -57.83
N ASP A 82 -1.00 10.75 -59.03
CA ASP A 82 0.08 10.85 -60.01
C ASP A 82 -0.18 12.00 -61.00
N GLY A 83 -1.37 12.08 -61.56
CA GLY A 83 -1.77 13.12 -62.51
C GLY A 83 -1.96 12.63 -63.94
N THR A 84 -2.07 13.60 -64.85
CA THR A 84 -2.13 13.36 -66.31
C THR A 84 -0.74 13.13 -66.92
N THR A 85 0.32 13.64 -66.29
CA THR A 85 1.71 13.39 -66.71
C THR A 85 2.10 11.93 -66.47
N THR A 86 2.91 11.40 -67.39
CA THR A 86 3.43 10.03 -67.31
C THR A 86 4.92 10.13 -67.03
N GLU A 87 5.24 10.35 -65.75
CA GLU A 87 6.60 10.46 -65.25
C GLU A 87 7.09 9.11 -64.70
N GLU A 88 8.40 8.87 -64.74
CA GLU A 88 9.04 7.72 -64.08
C GLU A 88 8.94 7.79 -62.53
N SER A 89 8.47 8.93 -61.99
CA SER A 89 8.25 9.20 -60.57
C SER A 89 6.92 8.66 -60.02
N ASN A 90 6.00 8.23 -60.91
CA ASN A 90 4.62 7.90 -60.57
C ASN A 90 4.50 6.75 -59.55
N VAL A 91 3.56 6.89 -58.61
CA VAL A 91 3.30 5.92 -57.56
C VAL A 91 2.70 4.63 -58.13
N TYR A 92 1.76 4.75 -59.08
CA TYR A 92 1.05 3.62 -59.67
C TYR A 92 1.42 3.43 -61.15
N SER A 93 1.75 2.20 -61.53
CA SER A 93 2.29 1.89 -62.86
C SER A 93 1.22 1.75 -63.95
N ILE A 94 0.03 1.23 -63.60
CA ILE A 94 -1.03 0.90 -64.57
C ILE A 94 -2.12 2.00 -64.65
N LYS A 95 -1.84 3.22 -64.16
CA LYS A 95 -2.83 4.34 -64.02
C LYS A 95 -4.11 3.93 -63.28
N LEU A 96 -3.97 2.95 -62.39
CA LEU A 96 -4.94 2.30 -61.52
C LEU A 96 -4.21 2.08 -60.19
N MET A 97 -4.92 2.12 -59.06
CA MET A 97 -4.36 1.76 -57.75
C MET A 97 -3.95 0.27 -57.68
N ASP A 98 -2.76 -0.03 -58.21
CA ASP A 98 -2.22 -1.38 -58.45
C ASP A 98 -1.48 -1.99 -57.24
N LYS A 99 -1.24 -1.20 -56.18
CA LYS A 99 -0.54 -1.62 -54.97
C LYS A 99 -1.07 -0.97 -53.70
N GLN A 100 -0.82 -1.63 -52.57
CA GLN A 100 -1.04 -1.14 -51.22
C GLN A 100 0.28 -1.13 -50.45
N THR A 101 0.65 0.03 -49.90
CA THR A 101 1.82 0.17 -49.02
C THR A 101 1.42 -0.05 -47.56
N PHE A 102 2.15 -0.90 -46.85
CA PHE A 102 2.07 -1.07 -45.40
C PHE A 102 3.28 -0.42 -44.74
N SER A 103 3.04 0.34 -43.67
CA SER A 103 4.08 0.98 -42.86
C SER A 103 4.06 0.41 -41.43
N SER A 104 5.23 0.19 -40.85
CA SER A 104 5.37 -0.38 -39.51
C SER A 104 5.36 0.67 -38.41
N ILE A 105 4.74 0.34 -37.28
CA ILE A 105 4.94 1.03 -36.00
C ILE A 105 5.62 0.05 -35.03
N GLN A 106 6.71 0.47 -34.38
CA GLN A 106 7.37 -0.35 -33.36
C GLN A 106 6.44 -0.51 -32.13
N ALA A 107 6.13 -1.75 -31.76
CA ALA A 107 5.15 -2.03 -30.71
C ALA A 107 5.73 -1.87 -29.28
N THR A 108 7.04 -2.01 -29.13
CA THR A 108 7.74 -1.88 -27.84
C THR A 108 9.22 -1.57 -28.06
N THR A 109 9.82 -0.81 -27.15
CA THR A 109 11.25 -0.41 -27.21
C THR A 109 12.19 -1.42 -26.55
N ASN A 110 11.67 -2.41 -25.80
CA ASN A 110 12.47 -3.46 -25.17
C ASN A 110 11.85 -4.83 -25.49
N THR A 111 12.57 -5.58 -26.33
CA THR A 111 12.17 -6.90 -26.83
C THR A 111 12.83 -8.06 -26.08
N SER A 112 13.81 -7.82 -25.21
CA SER A 112 14.66 -8.83 -24.56
C SER A 112 13.93 -9.88 -23.70
N ARG A 113 12.66 -9.62 -23.37
CA ARG A 113 11.76 -10.52 -22.61
C ARG A 113 10.81 -11.35 -23.49
N TYR A 114 10.89 -11.23 -24.82
CA TYR A 114 10.04 -11.96 -25.75
C TYR A 114 10.88 -12.88 -26.64
N ALA A 115 10.41 -14.10 -26.81
CA ALA A 115 11.01 -15.10 -27.68
C ALA A 115 9.91 -15.74 -28.55
N ALA A 116 10.27 -16.12 -29.78
CA ALA A 116 9.49 -17.08 -30.55
C ALA A 116 9.81 -18.49 -30.04
N ALA A 117 8.79 -19.34 -29.92
CA ALA A 117 8.94 -20.72 -29.48
C ALA A 117 8.52 -21.68 -30.60
N VAL A 118 9.39 -22.64 -30.94
CA VAL A 118 9.10 -23.70 -31.91
C VAL A 118 9.04 -25.04 -31.18
N PHE A 119 7.83 -25.57 -31.01
CA PHE A 119 7.60 -26.89 -30.44
C PHE A 119 7.69 -27.97 -31.52
N ARG A 120 8.41 -29.06 -31.25
CA ARG A 120 8.54 -30.21 -32.16
C ARG A 120 8.91 -31.47 -31.38
N LYS A 121 8.20 -32.57 -31.61
CA LYS A 121 8.50 -33.91 -31.04
C LYS A 121 8.59 -34.02 -29.50
N GLY A 122 8.18 -33.02 -28.74
CA GLY A 122 8.37 -32.95 -27.28
C GLY A 122 9.47 -31.99 -26.84
N GLU A 123 10.20 -31.40 -27.78
CA GLU A 123 11.22 -30.37 -27.55
C GLU A 123 10.65 -28.97 -27.83
N LEU A 124 11.05 -27.97 -27.05
CA LEU A 124 10.67 -26.57 -27.22
C LEU A 124 11.90 -25.68 -27.44
N HIS A 125 12.11 -25.17 -28.65
CA HIS A 125 13.22 -24.27 -28.95
C HIS A 125 12.78 -22.81 -28.91
N LEU A 126 13.35 -22.04 -27.99
CA LEU A 126 13.16 -20.60 -27.84
C LEU A 126 14.20 -19.85 -28.67
N THR A 127 13.77 -18.81 -29.40
CA THR A 127 14.65 -17.86 -30.11
C THR A 127 14.25 -16.42 -29.72
N PRO A 128 15.16 -15.59 -29.19
CA PRO A 128 14.86 -14.20 -28.86
C PRO A 128 14.36 -13.39 -30.07
N LEU A 129 13.48 -12.41 -29.83
CA LEU A 129 13.01 -11.47 -30.84
C LEU A 129 13.83 -10.18 -30.84
N HIS A 130 14.32 -9.75 -31.99
CA HIS A 130 15.02 -8.48 -32.15
C HIS A 130 14.05 -7.28 -32.14
N GLY A 131 12.90 -7.42 -32.83
CA GLY A 131 11.90 -6.36 -32.98
C GLY A 131 10.46 -6.91 -33.06
N ILE A 132 9.49 -6.14 -32.56
CA ILE A 132 8.05 -6.44 -32.69
C ILE A 132 7.38 -5.24 -33.35
N LEU A 133 6.84 -5.45 -34.56
CA LEU A 133 6.34 -4.38 -35.43
C LEU A 133 4.87 -4.61 -35.80
N GLN A 134 4.04 -3.58 -35.70
CA GLN A 134 2.68 -3.56 -36.21
C GLN A 134 2.66 -2.93 -37.61
N LEU A 135 2.43 -3.74 -38.64
CA LEU A 135 2.19 -3.25 -40.00
C LEU A 135 0.74 -2.78 -40.13
N ARG A 136 0.57 -1.57 -40.65
CA ARG A 136 -0.74 -0.95 -40.92
C ARG A 136 -0.78 -0.44 -42.37
N PRO A 137 -1.93 -0.48 -43.05
CA PRO A 137 -2.10 0.20 -44.33
C PRO A 137 -1.71 1.67 -44.22
N SER A 138 -0.88 2.14 -45.16
CA SER A 138 -0.51 3.55 -45.27
C SER A 138 -1.48 4.28 -46.19
N PHE A 139 -1.94 5.45 -45.76
CA PHE A 139 -2.80 6.34 -46.53
C PHE A 139 -2.03 7.53 -47.14
N SER A 140 -0.69 7.50 -47.09
CA SER A 140 0.19 8.58 -47.59
C SER A 140 0.04 8.93 -49.08
N TYR A 141 -0.69 8.12 -49.86
CA TYR A 141 -1.08 8.49 -51.21
C TYR A 141 -2.15 9.62 -51.20
N LEU A 142 -3.01 9.70 -50.18
CA LEU A 142 -3.96 10.81 -50.02
C LEU A 142 -3.19 12.12 -49.72
N ASP A 143 -2.23 12.09 -48.79
CA ASP A 143 -1.38 13.25 -48.49
C ASP A 143 -0.65 13.76 -49.75
N LYS A 144 -0.21 12.86 -50.64
CA LYS A 144 0.38 13.19 -51.95
C LYS A 144 -0.63 13.80 -52.92
N ALA A 145 -1.85 13.26 -52.99
CA ALA A 145 -2.90 13.81 -53.84
C ALA A 145 -3.28 15.24 -53.41
N ASP A 146 -3.40 15.48 -52.09
CA ASP A 146 -3.68 16.81 -51.54
C ASP A 146 -2.52 17.79 -51.80
N SER A 147 -1.26 17.33 -51.77
CA SER A 147 -0.09 18.14 -52.17
C SER A 147 -0.15 18.49 -53.66
N LYS A 148 -0.27 17.50 -54.56
CA LYS A 148 -0.38 17.75 -56.00
C LYS A 148 -1.60 18.59 -56.37
N HIS A 149 -2.71 18.49 -55.62
CA HIS A 149 -3.87 19.37 -55.80
C HIS A 149 -3.54 20.80 -55.40
N ARG A 150 -2.90 21.04 -54.25
CA ARG A 150 -2.51 22.39 -53.81
C ARG A 150 -1.47 23.03 -54.74
N GLU A 151 -0.53 22.24 -55.23
CA GLU A 151 0.46 22.64 -56.23
C GLU A 151 -0.21 23.05 -57.56
N ARG A 152 -1.24 22.31 -58.01
CA ARG A 152 -2.01 22.65 -59.21
C ARG A 152 -2.85 23.90 -59.03
N GLU A 153 -3.56 24.06 -57.92
CA GLU A 153 -4.36 25.27 -57.66
C GLU A 153 -3.46 26.51 -57.61
N ALA A 154 -2.34 26.46 -56.90
CA ALA A 154 -1.36 27.55 -56.87
C ALA A 154 -0.78 27.88 -58.26
N ALA A 155 -0.54 26.87 -59.10
CA ALA A 155 -0.10 27.07 -60.48
C ALA A 155 -1.20 27.61 -61.42
N ASN A 156 -2.47 27.47 -61.05
CA ASN A 156 -3.63 27.96 -61.81
C ASN A 156 -3.99 29.40 -61.37
N GLU A 157 -3.96 29.69 -60.06
CA GLU A 157 -4.16 31.03 -59.50
C GLU A 157 -3.01 31.99 -59.89
N GLY A 158 -1.79 31.47 -60.06
CA GLY A 158 -0.66 32.23 -60.63
C GLY A 158 -0.80 32.61 -62.11
N GLY A 159 -1.94 32.33 -62.74
CA GLY A 159 -2.19 32.62 -64.17
C GLY A 159 -2.71 34.02 -64.51
N ASP A 160 -3.18 34.80 -63.52
CA ASP A 160 -3.71 36.16 -63.73
C ASP A 160 -3.19 37.14 -62.65
N SER A 161 -1.89 37.43 -62.70
CA SER A 161 -1.25 38.50 -61.92
C SER A 161 -0.01 39.02 -62.65
N SER A 162 0.20 40.33 -62.59
CA SER A 162 1.27 41.04 -63.30
C SER A 162 2.68 40.58 -62.88
N PRO A 163 3.70 40.71 -63.76
CA PRO A 163 5.09 40.40 -63.44
C PRO A 163 5.72 41.46 -62.53
N ASP A 164 5.39 41.41 -61.23
CA ASP A 164 5.92 42.29 -60.17
C ASP A 164 6.56 41.50 -59.00
N GLU A 165 7.10 40.31 -59.31
CA GLU A 165 7.96 39.49 -58.43
C GLU A 165 9.43 39.64 -58.90
N ALA A 166 10.02 40.80 -58.62
CA ALA A 166 11.42 41.10 -58.96
C ALA A 166 12.18 41.96 -57.95
N GLU A 167 11.61 42.28 -56.78
CA GLU A 167 12.42 42.66 -55.63
C GLU A 167 12.83 41.39 -54.87
N GLU A 168 13.97 40.80 -55.27
CA GLU A 168 14.73 39.93 -54.36
C GLU A 168 15.01 40.74 -53.09
N ASP A 169 14.27 40.48 -52.01
CA ASP A 169 14.54 41.03 -50.68
C ASP A 169 15.95 40.61 -50.27
N VAL A 170 16.93 41.49 -50.53
CA VAL A 170 18.37 41.21 -50.42
C VAL A 170 18.72 41.05 -48.95
N LYS A 171 18.49 39.83 -48.45
CA LYS A 171 18.86 39.36 -47.13
C LYS A 171 20.36 39.48 -46.97
N GLN A 172 20.78 40.65 -46.48
CA GLN A 172 22.15 40.94 -46.10
C GLN A 172 22.68 39.73 -45.34
N ILE A 173 23.78 39.14 -45.84
CA ILE A 173 24.41 37.97 -45.23
C ILE A 173 25.10 38.44 -43.94
N THR A 174 24.28 38.74 -42.93
CA THR A 174 24.73 39.03 -41.59
C THR A 174 25.29 37.71 -41.10
N VAL A 175 26.62 37.62 -40.98
CA VAL A 175 27.31 36.41 -40.52
C VAL A 175 26.94 36.18 -39.05
N ARG A 176 25.80 35.53 -38.85
CA ARG A 176 25.16 35.37 -37.55
C ARG A 176 25.90 34.26 -36.80
N PHE A 177 27.06 34.63 -36.26
CA PHE A 177 27.89 33.77 -35.42
C PHE A 177 26.98 32.99 -34.47
N SER A 178 27.04 31.66 -34.57
CA SER A 178 26.16 30.76 -33.83
C SER A 178 26.35 30.99 -32.33
N ARG A 179 25.41 31.70 -31.71
CA ARG A 179 25.39 31.84 -30.25
C ARG A 179 25.45 30.43 -29.64
N PRO A 180 26.34 30.16 -28.67
CA PRO A 180 26.39 28.86 -28.02
C PRO A 180 25.00 28.56 -27.44
N GLU A 181 24.40 27.48 -27.93
CA GLU A 181 23.04 27.08 -27.56
C GLU A 181 23.02 26.66 -26.09
N SER A 182 22.17 27.32 -25.28
CA SER A 182 21.99 26.93 -23.88
C SER A 182 21.57 25.46 -23.80
N GLU A 183 22.10 24.73 -22.82
CA GLU A 183 21.91 23.28 -22.73
C GLU A 183 20.43 22.87 -22.70
N GLN A 184 19.59 23.63 -22.01
CA GLN A 184 18.14 23.42 -22.00
C GLN A 184 17.48 23.67 -23.38
N ALA A 185 17.98 24.62 -24.16
CA ALA A 185 17.48 24.87 -25.51
C ALA A 185 17.88 23.72 -26.45
N ARG A 186 19.13 23.24 -26.33
CA ARG A 186 19.63 22.06 -27.05
C ARG A 186 18.82 20.80 -26.70
N GLN A 187 18.52 20.58 -25.42
CA GLN A 187 17.68 19.47 -24.97
C GLN A 187 16.26 19.55 -25.56
N ARG A 188 15.60 20.72 -25.49
CA ARG A 188 14.27 20.94 -26.10
C ARG A 188 14.28 20.75 -27.62
N ARG A 189 15.35 21.18 -28.31
CA ARG A 189 15.53 20.97 -29.75
C ARG A 189 15.70 19.49 -30.08
N VAL A 190 16.50 18.75 -29.30
CA VAL A 190 16.68 17.29 -29.48
C VAL A 190 15.40 16.49 -29.20
N GLN A 191 14.52 17.02 -28.34
CA GLN A 191 13.19 16.47 -28.05
C GLN A 191 12.09 16.93 -29.03
N SER A 192 12.39 17.78 -30.02
CA SER A 192 11.38 18.27 -30.96
C SER A 192 11.03 17.23 -32.02
N TYR A 193 9.75 17.23 -32.45
CA TYR A 193 9.28 16.34 -33.51
C TYR A 193 10.06 16.53 -34.81
N GLU A 194 10.33 17.77 -35.22
CA GLU A 194 11.13 18.05 -36.42
C GLU A 194 12.54 17.48 -36.35
N PHE A 195 13.23 17.62 -35.21
CA PHE A 195 14.59 17.12 -35.05
C PHE A 195 14.61 15.59 -35.10
N LEU A 196 13.66 14.96 -34.43
CA LEU A 196 13.50 13.51 -34.44
C LEU A 196 13.13 12.99 -35.85
N GLN A 197 12.25 13.68 -36.57
CA GLN A 197 11.88 13.36 -37.95
C GLN A 197 13.07 13.52 -38.92
N LYS A 198 13.86 14.59 -38.79
CA LYS A 198 15.09 14.80 -39.57
C LYS A 198 16.11 13.68 -39.29
N LYS A 199 16.34 13.34 -38.02
CA LYS A 199 17.18 12.20 -37.61
C LYS A 199 16.67 10.84 -38.10
N HIS A 200 15.36 10.66 -38.26
CA HIS A 200 14.77 9.47 -38.89
C HIS A 200 14.87 9.48 -40.42
N ALA A 201 14.96 10.65 -41.06
CA ALA A 201 15.24 10.78 -42.48
C ALA A 201 16.72 10.51 -42.82
N GLU A 202 17.65 10.83 -41.92
CA GLU A 202 19.09 10.55 -42.05
C GLU A 202 19.45 9.06 -42.22
N GLU A 203 18.62 8.13 -41.72
CA GLU A 203 18.85 6.69 -41.94
C GLU A 203 18.34 6.25 -43.33
N PRO A 204 19.21 5.72 -44.23
CA PRO A 204 18.80 5.29 -45.55
C PRO A 204 17.98 3.98 -45.53
N TRP A 205 17.11 3.81 -46.53
CA TRP A 205 16.34 2.58 -46.71
C TRP A 205 17.18 1.45 -47.31
N VAL A 206 17.26 0.33 -46.61
CA VAL A 206 17.81 -0.94 -47.13
C VAL A 206 16.69 -1.72 -47.80
N HIS A 207 16.85 -2.04 -49.09
CA HIS A 207 15.89 -2.84 -49.84
C HIS A 207 16.11 -4.33 -49.58
N LEU A 208 15.02 -5.09 -49.47
CA LEU A 208 15.01 -6.53 -49.16
C LEU A 208 14.25 -7.31 -50.23
N HIS A 209 14.75 -8.49 -50.56
CA HIS A 209 13.99 -9.47 -51.35
C HIS A 209 13.04 -10.23 -50.43
N TYR A 210 11.75 -10.21 -50.75
CA TYR A 210 10.73 -10.99 -50.05
C TYR A 210 10.70 -12.43 -50.56
N TYR A 211 10.69 -13.38 -49.63
CA TYR A 211 10.46 -14.81 -49.90
C TYR A 211 9.26 -15.26 -49.06
N GLY A 212 8.20 -15.72 -49.72
CA GLY A 212 6.97 -16.14 -49.07
C GLY A 212 7.09 -17.51 -48.39
N LEU A 213 6.14 -17.84 -47.51
CA LEU A 213 6.14 -19.07 -46.70
C LEU A 213 6.21 -20.37 -47.52
N LYS A 214 5.77 -20.32 -48.79
CA LYS A 214 5.73 -21.45 -49.73
C LYS A 214 7.03 -21.62 -50.55
N ASP A 215 8.01 -20.71 -50.46
CA ASP A 215 9.24 -20.78 -51.25
C ASP A 215 10.28 -21.74 -50.64
N SER A 216 10.46 -22.90 -51.26
CA SER A 216 11.38 -23.94 -50.81
C SER A 216 12.87 -23.56 -50.85
N ARG A 217 13.24 -22.42 -51.46
CA ARG A 217 14.65 -21.98 -51.61
C ARG A 217 15.27 -21.43 -50.33
N TRP A 218 14.48 -21.10 -49.30
CA TRP A 218 14.95 -20.42 -48.08
C TRP A 218 14.49 -21.13 -46.80
N ASN A 219 15.11 -22.28 -46.47
CA ASN A 219 14.74 -23.10 -45.31
C ASN A 219 15.23 -22.55 -43.95
N THR A 220 15.12 -21.24 -43.76
CA THR A 220 15.62 -20.51 -42.57
C THR A 220 14.91 -20.89 -41.27
N ARG A 221 13.76 -21.59 -41.36
CA ARG A 221 13.10 -22.24 -40.22
C ARG A 221 14.03 -23.24 -39.50
N GLN A 222 15.03 -23.81 -40.18
CA GLN A 222 16.04 -24.67 -39.54
C GLN A 222 16.89 -23.93 -38.50
N TYR A 223 17.15 -22.61 -38.66
CA TYR A 223 17.95 -21.83 -37.72
C TYR A 223 17.19 -21.38 -36.45
N LEU A 224 15.91 -21.76 -36.30
CA LEU A 224 15.15 -21.61 -35.04
C LEU A 224 15.35 -22.81 -34.09
N PHE A 225 15.91 -23.92 -34.58
CA PHE A 225 16.23 -25.09 -33.77
C PHE A 225 17.63 -24.92 -33.16
N CYS A 226 17.81 -25.40 -31.92
CA CYS A 226 19.16 -25.51 -31.36
C CYS A 226 19.92 -26.64 -32.09
N GLN A 227 21.15 -26.37 -32.53
CA GLN A 227 22.01 -27.40 -33.15
C GLN A 227 22.75 -28.26 -32.10
N PHE A 228 22.61 -27.95 -30.82
CA PHE A 228 23.24 -28.65 -29.71
C PHE A 228 22.15 -29.19 -28.77
N THR A 229 21.99 -30.51 -28.75
CA THR A 229 20.99 -31.26 -27.96
C THR A 229 21.64 -32.21 -26.95
N GLY A 230 22.93 -31.99 -26.64
CA GLY A 230 23.58 -32.67 -25.53
C GLY A 230 23.04 -32.17 -24.19
N MET A 231 22.87 -33.07 -23.23
CA MET A 231 22.47 -32.75 -21.85
C MET A 231 23.58 -31.97 -21.13
N ALA A 232 23.59 -30.66 -21.35
CA ALA A 232 24.50 -29.72 -20.69
C ALA A 232 23.77 -29.05 -19.53
N GLU A 233 24.22 -29.30 -18.31
CA GLU A 233 23.69 -28.64 -17.12
C GLU A 233 23.84 -27.11 -17.24
N ASN A 234 22.80 -26.37 -16.83
CA ASN A 234 22.73 -24.95 -17.09
C ASN A 234 23.54 -24.14 -16.07
N THR A 235 24.75 -23.74 -16.45
CA THR A 235 25.71 -22.99 -15.61
C THR A 235 25.26 -21.58 -15.22
N GLU A 236 24.23 -21.02 -15.89
CA GLU A 236 23.82 -19.62 -15.71
C GLU A 236 22.62 -19.44 -14.76
N LEU A 237 21.81 -20.48 -14.58
CA LEU A 237 20.53 -20.43 -13.84
C LEU A 237 20.61 -21.04 -12.42
N VAL A 238 21.77 -20.93 -11.77
CA VAL A 238 22.09 -21.62 -10.50
C VAL A 238 21.74 -20.79 -9.23
N LYS A 239 20.97 -19.70 -9.36
CA LYS A 239 20.67 -18.76 -8.26
C LYS A 239 19.59 -19.31 -7.32
N SER A 240 19.71 -19.08 -6.02
CA SER A 240 18.65 -19.47 -5.07
C SER A 240 17.37 -18.64 -5.26
N PRO A 241 16.18 -19.14 -4.89
CA PRO A 241 14.93 -18.38 -4.95
C PRO A 241 14.99 -17.05 -4.19
N SER A 242 15.73 -17.01 -3.08
CA SER A 242 16.02 -15.80 -2.30
C SER A 242 16.87 -14.76 -3.04
N GLU A 243 17.93 -15.19 -3.72
CA GLU A 243 18.76 -14.30 -4.55
C GLU A 243 17.99 -13.80 -5.78
N TYR A 244 17.21 -14.68 -6.41
CA TYR A 244 16.39 -14.31 -7.56
C TYR A 244 15.32 -13.28 -7.17
N LEU A 245 14.65 -13.45 -6.04
CA LEU A 245 13.68 -12.47 -5.52
C LEU A 245 14.36 -11.13 -5.18
N ALA A 246 15.54 -11.13 -4.56
CA ALA A 246 16.32 -9.92 -4.29
C ALA A 246 16.87 -9.25 -5.57
N MET A 247 17.03 -10.01 -6.66
CA MET A 247 17.41 -9.48 -7.99
C MET A 247 16.22 -8.88 -8.74
N LEU A 248 15.01 -9.43 -8.58
CA LEU A 248 13.76 -8.87 -9.11
C LEU A 248 13.30 -7.63 -8.34
N MET A 249 13.51 -7.61 -7.02
CA MET A 249 13.19 -6.50 -6.13
C MET A 249 14.47 -6.04 -5.42
N PRO A 250 15.37 -5.29 -6.12
CA PRO A 250 16.57 -4.76 -5.49
C PRO A 250 16.19 -3.89 -4.28
N PRO A 251 16.89 -4.01 -3.14
CA PRO A 251 16.60 -3.19 -1.98
C PRO A 251 16.81 -1.71 -2.33
N PRO A 252 16.00 -0.79 -1.77
CA PRO A 252 16.27 0.64 -1.91
C PRO A 252 17.67 0.93 -1.35
N VAL A 253 18.48 1.66 -2.12
CA VAL A 253 19.84 2.04 -1.69
C VAL A 253 19.76 2.77 -0.36
N GLU A 254 20.58 2.40 0.63
CA GLU A 254 20.62 3.01 1.97
C GLU A 254 21.28 4.42 1.97
N GLY A 255 20.87 5.28 1.04
CA GLY A 255 21.21 6.70 1.03
C GLY A 255 20.29 7.47 1.97
N GLU A 256 20.73 7.64 3.22
CA GLU A 256 20.16 8.51 4.28
C GLU A 256 18.64 8.77 4.20
N VAL A 257 17.83 7.70 4.15
CA VAL A 257 16.38 7.84 4.31
C VAL A 257 16.11 8.40 5.70
N ALA A 258 15.73 9.67 5.76
CA ALA A 258 15.56 10.43 7.00
C ALA A 258 14.73 9.62 8.00
N LYS A 259 15.32 9.36 9.18
CA LYS A 259 14.78 8.42 10.17
C LYS A 259 13.28 8.70 10.37
N PRO A 260 12.38 7.72 10.11
CA PRO A 260 10.95 7.97 10.08
C PRO A 260 10.50 8.54 11.41
N VAL A 261 9.66 9.58 11.37
CA VAL A 261 9.23 10.36 12.54
C VAL A 261 8.18 9.61 13.37
N CYS A 262 8.53 8.40 13.79
CA CYS A 262 7.98 7.79 14.99
C CYS A 262 8.48 8.55 16.23
N PRO A 263 7.79 8.41 17.38
CA PRO A 263 8.39 8.76 18.67
C PRO A 263 9.74 8.04 18.80
N SER A 264 10.77 8.74 19.27
CA SER A 264 12.17 8.27 19.29
C SER A 264 12.44 7.00 20.13
N ASN A 265 11.41 6.49 20.81
CA ASN A 265 11.42 5.24 21.57
C ASN A 265 10.92 4.03 20.75
N VAL A 266 10.28 4.22 19.59
CA VAL A 266 9.66 3.13 18.80
C VAL A 266 10.49 2.82 17.55
N LEU A 267 11.24 1.72 17.60
CA LEU A 267 11.92 1.14 16.44
C LEU A 267 11.17 -0.09 15.94
N SER A 268 11.23 -0.36 14.63
CA SER A 268 10.77 -1.64 14.08
C SER A 268 11.75 -2.77 14.39
N MET A 269 11.28 -4.03 14.39
CA MET A 269 12.16 -5.20 14.58
C MET A 269 13.26 -5.31 13.51
N ALA A 270 13.05 -4.74 12.31
CA ALA A 270 14.08 -4.65 11.27
C ALA A 270 15.15 -3.61 11.64
N GLN A 271 14.73 -2.40 12.06
CA GLN A 271 15.66 -1.37 12.54
C GLN A 271 16.44 -1.83 13.78
N LEU A 272 15.80 -2.59 14.68
CA LEU A 272 16.46 -3.19 15.85
C LEU A 272 17.59 -4.13 15.42
N ARG A 273 17.35 -5.02 14.45
CA ARG A 273 18.38 -5.97 13.95
C ARG A 273 19.60 -5.28 13.33
N ASN A 274 19.46 -4.08 12.79
CA ASN A 274 20.57 -3.29 12.23
C ASN A 274 21.41 -2.55 13.29
N LEU A 275 20.99 -2.53 14.57
CA LEU A 275 21.77 -1.92 15.66
C LEU A 275 22.81 -2.88 16.25
N PRO A 276 23.92 -2.38 16.84
CA PRO A 276 24.82 -3.19 17.65
C PRO A 276 24.10 -3.85 18.83
N LEU A 277 24.51 -5.08 19.20
CA LEU A 277 23.84 -5.90 20.23
C LEU A 277 23.59 -5.15 21.55
N GLY A 278 24.55 -4.34 22.01
CA GLY A 278 24.41 -3.54 23.23
C GLY A 278 23.26 -2.53 23.16
N ASP A 279 23.02 -1.94 22.00
CA ASP A 279 21.95 -0.97 21.79
C ASP A 279 20.62 -1.62 21.43
N GLN A 280 20.62 -2.84 20.87
CA GLN A 280 19.42 -3.69 20.82
C GLN A 280 18.88 -3.96 22.23
N VAL A 281 19.74 -4.48 23.12
CA VAL A 281 19.38 -4.79 24.52
C VAL A 281 19.01 -3.51 25.27
N ARG A 282 19.75 -2.41 25.10
CA ARG A 282 19.43 -1.10 25.71
C ARG A 282 18.04 -0.60 25.30
N THR A 283 17.70 -0.69 24.00
CA THR A 283 16.45 -0.15 23.46
C THR A 283 15.26 -1.00 23.89
N LEU A 284 15.39 -2.34 23.84
CA LEU A 284 14.35 -3.25 24.30
C LEU A 284 14.07 -3.06 25.80
N MET A 285 15.10 -3.00 26.64
CA MET A 285 14.94 -2.74 28.08
C MET A 285 14.39 -1.33 28.37
N LYS A 286 14.73 -0.31 27.57
CA LYS A 286 14.16 1.04 27.69
C LYS A 286 12.65 1.07 27.42
N ASN A 287 12.15 0.18 26.56
CA ASN A 287 10.74 0.11 26.21
C ASN A 287 9.94 -0.80 27.15
N VAL A 288 10.40 -2.05 27.35
CA VAL A 288 9.68 -3.07 28.12
C VAL A 288 9.80 -2.87 29.64
N LYS A 289 10.82 -2.15 30.11
CA LYS A 289 11.16 -1.86 31.52
C LYS A 289 11.54 -3.08 32.36
N VAL A 290 10.79 -4.17 32.30
CA VAL A 290 10.99 -5.40 33.08
C VAL A 290 10.67 -6.64 32.25
N MET A 291 11.59 -7.61 32.16
CA MET A 291 11.36 -8.85 31.39
C MET A 291 12.18 -10.06 31.88
N PRO A 292 11.74 -11.30 31.60
CA PRO A 292 12.54 -12.51 31.80
C PRO A 292 13.67 -12.59 30.76
N PHE A 293 14.77 -13.25 31.12
CA PHE A 293 15.92 -13.40 30.20
C PHE A 293 15.58 -14.27 28.96
N ALA A 294 14.70 -15.27 29.10
CA ALA A 294 14.24 -16.07 27.97
C ALA A 294 13.55 -15.22 26.89
N ASN A 295 12.68 -14.30 27.29
CA ASN A 295 11.97 -13.42 26.37
C ASN A 295 12.95 -12.49 25.64
N LEU A 296 13.97 -11.97 26.33
CA LEU A 296 15.02 -11.15 25.71
C LEU A 296 15.70 -11.90 24.55
N MET A 297 16.08 -13.16 24.76
CA MET A 297 16.70 -13.98 23.73
C MET A 297 15.78 -14.20 22.52
N SER A 298 14.45 -14.28 22.72
CA SER A 298 13.48 -14.45 21.62
C SER A 298 13.26 -13.22 20.73
N PHE A 299 13.63 -12.01 21.19
CA PHE A 299 13.58 -10.80 20.36
C PHE A 299 14.86 -10.56 19.55
N LEU A 300 15.96 -11.22 19.91
CA LEU A 300 17.25 -11.14 19.22
C LEU A 300 17.32 -12.13 18.05
N SER A 301 18.32 -11.98 17.18
CA SER A 301 18.50 -12.90 16.05
C SER A 301 18.81 -14.33 16.55
N PRO A 302 18.21 -15.38 15.95
CA PRO A 302 18.55 -16.77 16.27
C PRO A 302 20.06 -17.01 16.15
N GLY A 303 20.64 -17.69 17.15
CA GLY A 303 22.09 -17.93 17.23
C GLY A 303 22.90 -16.85 17.96
N THR A 304 22.28 -15.79 18.48
CA THR A 304 22.99 -14.79 19.32
C THR A 304 23.54 -15.42 20.61
N ASP A 305 24.82 -15.19 20.94
CA ASP A 305 25.46 -15.71 22.15
C ASP A 305 24.81 -15.15 23.44
N SER A 306 24.29 -16.05 24.27
CA SER A 306 23.71 -15.70 25.57
C SER A 306 24.72 -15.06 26.53
N THR A 307 26.01 -15.39 26.45
CA THR A 307 27.03 -14.78 27.34
C THR A 307 27.28 -13.33 26.99
N ALA A 308 27.29 -12.97 25.70
CA ALA A 308 27.35 -11.59 25.23
C ALA A 308 26.10 -10.80 25.67
N VAL A 309 24.91 -11.36 25.50
CA VAL A 309 23.66 -10.73 25.97
C VAL A 309 23.68 -10.52 27.49
N LEU A 310 24.17 -11.49 28.28
CA LEU A 310 24.34 -11.34 29.73
C LEU A 310 25.34 -10.24 30.10
N ARG A 311 26.41 -10.01 29.33
CA ARG A 311 27.33 -8.88 29.54
C ARG A 311 26.63 -7.54 29.22
N CYS A 312 25.90 -7.47 28.11
CA CYS A 312 25.17 -6.26 27.69
C CYS A 312 24.07 -5.87 28.68
N ILE A 313 23.22 -6.82 29.10
CA ILE A 313 22.08 -6.49 29.97
C ILE A 313 22.52 -6.03 31.37
N GLN A 314 23.61 -6.58 31.92
CA GLN A 314 24.19 -6.10 33.20
C GLN A 314 24.69 -4.65 33.15
N GLN A 315 24.94 -4.08 31.97
CA GLN A 315 25.26 -2.66 31.83
C GLN A 315 24.01 -1.78 31.99
N VAL A 316 22.84 -2.22 31.48
CA VAL A 316 21.62 -1.38 31.38
C VAL A 316 20.51 -1.73 32.37
N ALA A 317 20.54 -2.92 32.96
CA ALA A 317 19.50 -3.46 33.85
C ALA A 317 20.10 -4.14 35.09
N MET A 318 19.25 -4.40 36.07
CA MET A 318 19.54 -5.09 37.34
C MET A 318 18.56 -6.25 37.53
N LEU A 319 18.98 -7.29 38.27
CA LEU A 319 18.14 -8.46 38.54
C LEU A 319 17.23 -8.23 39.76
N VAL A 320 15.91 -8.42 39.61
CA VAL A 320 14.90 -8.32 40.68
C VAL A 320 13.95 -9.52 40.57
N GLN A 321 13.85 -10.33 41.63
CA GLN A 321 13.07 -11.59 41.65
C GLN A 321 13.34 -12.48 40.41
N GLY A 322 14.61 -12.60 39.99
CA GLY A 322 15.02 -13.38 38.81
C GLY A 322 14.78 -12.72 37.44
N ASN A 323 13.99 -11.63 37.39
CA ASN A 323 13.69 -10.89 36.17
C ASN A 323 14.65 -9.69 36.02
N TRP A 324 14.90 -9.24 34.79
CA TRP A 324 15.71 -8.07 34.53
C TRP A 324 14.84 -6.80 34.53
N VAL A 325 15.25 -5.80 35.31
CA VAL A 325 14.60 -4.47 35.40
C VAL A 325 15.59 -3.39 34.96
N ILE A 326 15.18 -2.50 34.06
CA ILE A 326 16.00 -1.38 33.58
C ILE A 326 16.49 -0.50 34.75
N LYS A 327 17.77 -0.09 34.71
CA LYS A 327 18.35 0.80 35.73
C LYS A 327 17.78 2.21 35.65
N SER A 328 17.76 2.89 36.80
CA SER A 328 17.17 4.22 36.91
C SER A 328 17.97 5.29 36.15
N ASP A 329 19.30 5.20 36.12
CA ASP A 329 20.19 6.10 35.36
C ASP A 329 20.06 5.97 33.82
N VAL A 330 19.59 4.82 33.33
CA VAL A 330 19.31 4.61 31.89
C VAL A 330 17.92 5.16 31.51
N LEU A 331 16.99 5.28 32.45
CA LEU A 331 15.69 5.92 32.24
C LEU A 331 15.74 7.45 32.44
N TYR A 332 16.43 7.92 33.48
CA TYR A 332 16.52 9.31 33.89
C TYR A 332 17.99 9.76 33.90
N PRO A 333 18.54 10.23 32.76
CA PRO A 333 19.87 10.83 32.70
C PRO A 333 20.00 12.03 33.66
N LYS A 334 21.21 12.34 34.10
CA LYS A 334 21.46 13.35 35.15
C LYS A 334 20.83 14.71 34.88
N ASP A 335 20.81 15.13 33.62
CA ASP A 335 20.34 16.44 33.16
C ASP A 335 18.82 16.48 32.88
N SER A 336 18.07 15.44 33.30
CA SER A 336 16.62 15.33 33.15
C SER A 336 15.86 15.55 34.47
N CYS A 337 14.57 15.87 34.35
CA CYS A 337 13.65 16.07 35.48
C CYS A 337 12.35 15.29 35.24
N SER A 338 11.53 15.12 36.29
CA SER A 338 10.22 14.49 36.18
C SER A 338 9.31 15.25 35.20
N PRO A 339 8.62 14.57 34.28
CA PRO A 339 7.62 15.18 33.40
C PRO A 339 6.34 15.62 34.15
N HIS A 340 6.18 15.23 35.41
CA HIS A 340 5.00 15.52 36.24
C HIS A 340 5.27 16.56 37.33
N SER A 341 6.46 16.55 37.93
CA SER A 341 6.78 17.36 39.11
C SER A 341 8.00 18.28 38.97
N GLY A 342 8.76 18.15 37.88
CA GLY A 342 10.02 18.90 37.70
C GLY A 342 11.17 18.47 38.63
N VAL A 343 10.98 17.45 39.47
CA VAL A 343 12.03 16.96 40.39
C VAL A 343 13.23 16.39 39.61
N PRO A 344 14.49 16.72 39.97
CA PRO A 344 15.69 16.25 39.25
C PRO A 344 15.89 14.74 39.26
N ALA A 345 16.43 14.20 38.16
CA ALA A 345 16.69 12.77 37.95
C ALA A 345 17.45 12.09 39.09
N GLU A 346 18.43 12.75 39.73
CA GLU A 346 19.15 12.13 40.85
C GLU A 346 18.26 11.76 42.03
N VAL A 347 17.18 12.51 42.28
CA VAL A 347 16.23 12.23 43.37
C VAL A 347 15.25 11.13 42.95
N LEU A 348 14.77 11.21 41.70
CA LEU A 348 13.92 10.18 41.09
C LEU A 348 14.61 8.81 41.08
N CYS A 349 15.89 8.75 40.69
CA CYS A 349 16.69 7.53 40.71
C CYS A 349 16.79 6.92 42.11
N ARG A 350 17.12 7.72 43.14
CA ARG A 350 17.20 7.24 44.53
C ARG A 350 15.86 6.72 45.04
N GLY A 351 14.75 7.36 44.65
CA GLY A 351 13.40 6.90 44.98
C GLY A 351 13.00 5.62 44.27
N ARG A 352 13.26 5.52 42.96
CA ARG A 352 13.00 4.32 42.16
C ARG A 352 13.85 3.14 42.62
N ASP A 353 15.14 3.37 42.89
CA ASP A 353 16.06 2.34 43.40
C ASP A 353 15.61 1.81 44.78
N TYR A 354 15.04 2.65 45.65
CA TYR A 354 14.42 2.20 46.90
C TYR A 354 13.22 1.29 46.68
N VAL A 355 12.33 1.61 45.73
CA VAL A 355 11.18 0.73 45.39
C VAL A 355 11.66 -0.58 44.78
N MET A 356 12.68 -0.57 43.91
CA MET A 356 13.24 -1.79 43.32
C MET A 356 13.95 -2.66 44.35
N TRP A 357 14.71 -2.07 45.27
CA TRP A 357 15.29 -2.77 46.42
C TRP A 357 14.20 -3.36 47.33
N LYS A 358 13.11 -2.62 47.61
CA LYS A 358 11.97 -3.18 48.34
C LYS A 358 11.36 -4.40 47.64
N PHE A 359 11.26 -4.40 46.31
CA PHE A 359 10.87 -5.59 45.56
C PHE A 359 11.92 -6.74 45.54
N THR A 360 13.18 -6.53 45.95
CA THR A 360 14.11 -7.66 46.20
C THR A 360 13.83 -8.37 47.53
N GLN A 361 13.24 -7.66 48.51
CA GLN A 361 12.96 -8.19 49.84
C GLN A 361 11.52 -8.70 50.00
N GLU A 362 10.56 -8.02 49.39
CA GLU A 362 9.12 -8.22 49.58
C GLU A 362 8.40 -8.36 48.23
N ARG A 363 7.44 -9.29 48.11
CA ARG A 363 6.62 -9.45 46.89
C ARG A 363 5.64 -8.29 46.65
N TRP A 364 5.32 -7.57 47.73
CA TRP A 364 4.26 -6.58 47.83
C TRP A 364 4.82 -5.28 48.43
N VAL A 365 4.44 -4.12 47.90
CA VAL A 365 4.90 -2.81 48.38
C VAL A 365 3.74 -1.82 48.50
N GLU A 366 3.68 -1.07 49.61
CA GLU A 366 2.66 -0.04 49.83
C GLU A 366 3.13 1.37 49.42
N ARG A 367 2.40 2.01 48.49
CA ARG A 367 2.65 3.41 48.05
C ARG A 367 2.72 4.41 49.21
N LYS A 368 1.92 4.21 50.28
CA LYS A 368 1.93 5.06 51.48
C LYS A 368 3.25 4.99 52.25
N ALA A 369 3.73 3.77 52.52
CA ALA A 369 5.01 3.55 53.21
C ALA A 369 6.20 4.05 52.37
N VAL A 370 6.19 3.82 51.06
CA VAL A 370 7.21 4.34 50.14
C VAL A 370 7.23 5.87 50.15
N ALA A 371 6.08 6.53 49.98
CA ALA A 371 6.02 7.99 49.93
C ALA A 371 6.53 8.66 51.22
N ALA A 372 6.22 8.08 52.39
CA ALA A 372 6.68 8.59 53.69
C ALA A 372 8.22 8.55 53.84
N VAL A 373 8.87 7.49 53.35
CA VAL A 373 10.34 7.35 53.36
C VAL A 373 11.00 8.23 52.30
N VAL A 374 10.54 8.11 51.05
CA VAL A 374 11.22 8.63 49.86
C VAL A 374 11.00 10.15 49.70
N LYS A 375 9.90 10.70 50.22
CA LYS A 375 9.55 12.13 50.19
C LYS A 375 9.45 12.74 48.78
N LEU A 376 9.28 11.89 47.76
CA LEU A 376 8.90 12.31 46.41
C LEU A 376 7.40 12.66 46.35
N PRO A 377 6.98 13.53 45.41
CA PRO A 377 5.58 13.73 45.07
C PRO A 377 4.86 12.40 44.80
N PRO A 378 3.58 12.27 45.21
CA PRO A 378 2.89 10.99 45.17
C PRO A 378 2.75 10.44 43.74
N GLU A 379 2.70 11.31 42.72
CA GLU A 379 2.55 10.91 41.31
C GLU A 379 3.85 10.38 40.69
N ASP A 380 5.03 10.87 41.09
CA ASP A 380 6.30 10.26 40.66
C ASP A 380 6.44 8.84 41.24
N VAL A 381 6.07 8.67 42.51
CA VAL A 381 6.03 7.35 43.16
C VAL A 381 5.02 6.43 42.47
N LYS A 382 3.93 6.98 41.92
CA LYS A 382 2.91 6.22 41.18
C LYS A 382 3.44 5.74 39.83
N ASP A 383 4.01 6.64 39.02
CA ASP A 383 4.61 6.33 37.71
C ASP A 383 5.61 5.16 37.84
N PHE A 384 6.55 5.25 38.81
CA PHE A 384 7.54 4.19 38.99
C PHE A 384 6.93 2.86 39.42
N MET A 385 5.81 2.87 40.15
CA MET A 385 5.10 1.65 40.52
C MET A 385 4.31 1.08 39.33
N GLU A 386 3.64 1.90 38.52
CA GLU A 386 2.90 1.46 37.32
C GLU A 386 3.84 0.88 36.23
N GLN A 387 5.09 1.35 36.15
CA GLN A 387 6.10 0.81 35.22
C GLN A 387 6.63 -0.60 35.57
N MET A 388 6.51 -1.06 36.82
CA MET A 388 7.13 -2.32 37.29
C MET A 388 6.21 -3.21 38.15
N SER A 389 4.98 -2.80 38.46
CA SER A 389 4.08 -3.50 39.37
C SER A 389 2.59 -3.22 39.11
N VAL A 390 1.73 -4.14 39.54
CA VAL A 390 0.27 -4.09 39.35
C VAL A 390 -0.43 -3.85 40.69
N THR A 391 -1.43 -2.99 40.72
CA THR A 391 -2.28 -2.79 41.91
C THR A 391 -3.13 -4.03 42.18
N ARG A 392 -3.24 -4.42 43.46
CA ARG A 392 -4.24 -5.39 43.92
C ARG A 392 -5.01 -4.83 45.10
N ILE A 393 -6.32 -5.07 45.08
CA ILE A 393 -7.24 -4.67 46.14
C ILE A 393 -6.75 -5.23 47.48
N ASN A 394 -6.65 -4.36 48.50
CA ASN A 394 -6.24 -4.68 49.87
C ASN A 394 -4.86 -5.33 50.06
N ARG A 395 -3.96 -5.31 49.07
CA ARG A 395 -2.58 -5.82 49.20
C ARG A 395 -1.46 -4.91 48.68
N GLY A 396 -1.81 -3.72 48.15
CA GLY A 396 -0.83 -2.77 47.61
C GLY A 396 -0.41 -3.11 46.18
N TRP A 397 0.88 -2.96 45.87
CA TRP A 397 1.44 -3.20 44.54
C TRP A 397 2.23 -4.51 44.50
N GLU A 398 1.93 -5.36 43.52
CA GLU A 398 2.60 -6.64 43.28
C GLU A 398 3.58 -6.52 42.13
N PHE A 399 4.83 -6.98 42.28
CA PHE A 399 5.83 -6.94 41.19
C PHE A 399 5.32 -7.67 39.93
N LEU A 400 5.46 -7.04 38.76
CA LEU A 400 4.70 -7.39 37.54
C LEU A 400 4.85 -8.85 37.08
N LEU A 401 6.05 -9.43 37.21
CA LEU A 401 6.37 -10.77 36.74
C LEU A 401 6.55 -11.76 37.90
N PRO A 402 6.24 -13.06 37.73
CA PRO A 402 6.51 -14.09 38.74
C PRO A 402 8.03 -14.27 38.95
N HIS A 403 8.41 -14.89 40.07
CA HIS A 403 9.83 -15.12 40.40
C HIS A 403 10.50 -16.12 39.45
N ASP A 404 11.47 -15.66 38.64
CA ASP A 404 12.21 -16.51 37.71
C ASP A 404 13.34 -17.26 38.43
N GLY A 405 12.96 -18.36 39.10
CA GLY A 405 13.89 -19.28 39.74
C GLY A 405 14.71 -20.11 38.76
N GLU A 406 14.28 -20.25 37.50
CA GLU A 406 15.06 -20.94 36.48
C GLU A 406 16.30 -20.14 36.09
N PHE A 407 16.15 -18.83 35.84
CA PHE A 407 17.27 -17.95 35.53
C PHE A 407 18.32 -17.96 36.64
N ILE A 408 17.89 -17.89 37.90
CA ILE A 408 18.78 -17.92 39.07
C ILE A 408 19.52 -19.27 39.15
N LYS A 409 18.84 -20.39 38.88
CA LYS A 409 19.46 -21.73 38.85
C LYS A 409 20.43 -21.91 37.68
N LYS A 410 20.17 -21.28 36.54
CA LYS A 410 21.00 -21.34 35.32
C LYS A 410 22.22 -20.41 35.39
N HIS A 411 22.14 -19.29 36.11
CA HIS A 411 23.19 -18.27 36.19
C HIS A 411 23.48 -17.81 37.64
N PRO A 412 23.91 -18.71 38.54
CA PRO A 412 24.10 -18.41 39.96
C PRO A 412 25.21 -17.37 40.22
N ASP A 413 26.24 -17.33 39.38
CA ASP A 413 27.34 -16.36 39.45
C ASP A 413 26.89 -14.92 39.10
N VAL A 414 25.92 -14.79 38.18
CA VAL A 414 25.29 -13.52 37.84
C VAL A 414 24.36 -13.10 38.97
N ALA A 415 23.53 -14.02 39.47
CA ALA A 415 22.63 -13.76 40.60
C ALA A 415 23.40 -13.28 41.85
N GLN A 416 24.51 -13.93 42.21
CA GLN A 416 25.33 -13.55 43.36
C GLN A 416 25.99 -12.17 43.17
N ARG A 417 26.50 -11.87 41.97
CA ARG A 417 27.06 -10.53 41.66
C ARG A 417 25.99 -9.43 41.70
N GLN A 418 24.79 -9.72 41.21
CA GLN A 418 23.65 -8.79 41.26
C GLN A 418 23.19 -8.56 42.71
N HIS A 419 23.20 -9.57 43.57
CA HIS A 419 22.93 -9.42 45.01
C HIS A 419 23.98 -8.54 45.70
N MET A 420 25.28 -8.72 45.42
CA MET A 420 26.34 -7.83 45.94
C MET A 420 26.17 -6.37 45.49
N LEU A 421 25.75 -6.14 44.25
CA LEU A 421 25.43 -4.80 43.75
C LEU A 421 24.22 -4.19 44.49
N TRP A 422 23.16 -4.96 44.76
CA TRP A 422 22.02 -4.50 45.56
C TRP A 422 22.40 -4.17 47.01
N MET A 423 23.27 -4.95 47.65
CA MET A 423 23.83 -4.59 48.98
C MET A 423 24.58 -3.25 48.94
N GLY A 424 25.33 -2.99 47.85
CA GLY A 424 26.00 -1.71 47.62
C GLY A 424 25.06 -0.52 47.30
N ILE A 425 23.85 -0.79 46.81
CA ILE A 425 22.78 0.20 46.64
C ILE A 425 22.09 0.45 48.00
N GLN A 426 21.75 -0.60 48.74
CA GLN A 426 21.15 -0.52 50.08
C GLN A 426 21.98 0.36 51.02
N ALA A 427 23.30 0.14 51.11
CA ALA A 427 24.20 0.93 51.95
C ALA A 427 24.32 2.42 51.54
N LYS A 428 23.82 2.81 50.35
CA LYS A 428 23.64 4.22 49.94
C LYS A 428 22.26 4.74 50.37
N LEU A 429 21.21 3.95 50.14
CA LEU A 429 19.83 4.27 50.52
C LEU A 429 19.69 4.47 52.04
N GLU A 430 20.32 3.62 52.86
CA GLU A 430 20.41 3.75 54.33
C GLU A 430 20.92 5.13 54.75
N LYS A 431 22.02 5.60 54.13
CA LYS A 431 22.64 6.90 54.43
C LYS A 431 21.81 8.08 53.98
N VAL A 432 21.11 7.96 52.86
CA VAL A 432 20.27 9.03 52.29
C VAL A 432 18.95 9.18 53.06
N PHE A 433 18.27 8.07 53.36
CA PHE A 433 16.94 8.08 53.97
C PHE A 433 16.93 7.91 55.50
N LYS A 434 18.10 7.66 56.12
CA LYS A 434 18.28 7.48 57.58
C LYS A 434 17.37 6.38 58.17
N LEU A 435 17.31 5.25 57.47
CA LEU A 435 16.51 4.08 57.85
C LEU A 435 17.03 3.45 59.14
N SER A 436 16.13 2.91 59.97
CA SER A 436 16.53 2.11 61.14
C SER A 436 16.98 0.71 60.73
N LYS A 437 17.77 0.04 61.58
CA LYS A 437 18.10 -1.38 61.36
C LYS A 437 16.91 -2.32 61.58
N GLU A 438 15.82 -1.86 62.19
CA GLU A 438 14.64 -2.66 62.50
C GLU A 438 13.66 -2.70 61.32
N ASP A 439 13.56 -1.62 60.53
CA ASP A 439 12.77 -1.54 59.28
C ASP A 439 13.28 -2.48 58.15
N MET A 440 14.45 -3.09 58.34
CA MET A 440 15.25 -3.72 57.29
C MET A 440 15.54 -5.21 57.52
N MET A 441 15.14 -5.78 58.65
CA MET A 441 15.19 -7.24 58.86
C MET A 441 14.02 -7.92 58.13
N PRO A 442 14.25 -9.00 57.36
CA PRO A 442 13.16 -9.84 56.90
C PRO A 442 12.46 -10.44 58.12
N LYS A 443 11.17 -10.16 58.30
CA LYS A 443 10.38 -10.69 59.42
C LYS A 443 10.40 -12.21 59.37
N LYS A 444 11.17 -12.85 60.25
CA LYS A 444 11.07 -14.29 60.51
C LYS A 444 9.62 -14.58 60.88
N GLN A 445 8.95 -15.35 60.04
CA GLN A 445 7.59 -15.80 60.32
C GLN A 445 7.64 -16.76 61.52
N THR A 446 7.19 -16.29 62.68
CA THR A 446 6.83 -17.16 63.78
C THR A 446 5.67 -18.05 63.32
N PRO A 447 5.78 -19.39 63.43
CA PRO A 447 4.68 -20.26 63.05
C PRO A 447 3.54 -20.12 64.07
N GLN A 448 2.47 -19.44 63.66
CA GLN A 448 1.16 -19.52 64.31
C GLN A 448 0.24 -20.47 63.52
N PRO A 449 -0.76 -21.08 64.18
CA PRO A 449 -1.32 -22.35 63.74
C PRO A 449 -2.04 -22.27 62.39
N GLY A 450 -2.03 -23.40 61.68
CA GLY A 450 -2.26 -23.47 60.25
C GLY A 450 -3.57 -22.84 59.78
N SER A 451 -3.46 -21.89 58.87
CA SER A 451 -4.54 -21.59 57.92
C SER A 451 -4.79 -22.84 57.08
N VAL A 452 -5.83 -23.60 57.42
CA VAL A 452 -6.29 -24.74 56.62
C VAL A 452 -6.50 -24.27 55.18
N VAL A 453 -5.93 -24.98 54.22
CA VAL A 453 -6.16 -24.71 52.79
C VAL A 453 -7.55 -25.22 52.44
N VAL A 454 -8.55 -24.37 52.68
CA VAL A 454 -9.95 -24.61 52.31
C VAL A 454 -10.01 -24.70 50.78
N SER A 455 -10.55 -25.81 50.27
CA SER A 455 -10.69 -26.02 48.81
C SER A 455 -11.59 -24.94 48.20
N GLY A 456 -11.38 -24.62 46.91
CA GLY A 456 -12.24 -23.69 46.19
C GLY A 456 -13.72 -24.08 46.25
N GLU A 457 -14.01 -25.38 46.22
CA GLU A 457 -15.37 -25.92 46.38
C GLU A 457 -15.97 -25.64 47.75
N GLN A 458 -15.18 -25.74 48.83
CA GLN A 458 -15.63 -25.49 50.21
C GLN A 458 -15.94 -24.00 50.45
N LEU A 459 -15.20 -23.10 49.78
CA LEU A 459 -15.54 -21.67 49.76
C LEU A 459 -16.84 -21.41 48.98
N VAL A 460 -17.08 -22.15 47.88
CA VAL A 460 -18.33 -22.04 47.11
C VAL A 460 -19.53 -22.62 47.88
N THR A 461 -19.39 -23.70 48.64
CA THR A 461 -20.47 -24.21 49.51
C THR A 461 -20.78 -23.22 50.64
N MET A 462 -19.77 -22.71 51.36
CA MET A 462 -20.00 -21.68 52.38
C MET A 462 -20.66 -20.41 51.81
N ALA A 463 -20.28 -19.99 50.59
CA ALA A 463 -20.93 -18.85 49.92
C ALA A 463 -22.40 -19.14 49.58
N ARG A 464 -22.73 -20.37 49.13
CA ARG A 464 -24.10 -20.81 48.82
C ARG A 464 -24.96 -20.95 50.08
N GLU A 465 -24.41 -21.47 51.18
CA GLU A 465 -25.10 -21.56 52.47
C GLU A 465 -25.39 -20.17 53.02
N LYS A 466 -24.40 -19.28 53.04
CA LYS A 466 -24.57 -17.89 53.51
C LYS A 466 -25.53 -17.09 52.63
N ALA A 467 -25.62 -17.39 51.33
CA ALA A 467 -26.64 -16.83 50.45
C ALA A 467 -28.06 -17.33 50.80
N ARG A 468 -28.22 -18.62 51.14
CA ARG A 468 -29.49 -19.18 51.62
C ARG A 468 -29.91 -18.62 52.99
N GLU A 469 -28.96 -18.46 53.91
CA GLU A 469 -29.20 -17.78 55.19
C GLU A 469 -29.71 -16.35 54.97
N ASN A 470 -29.00 -15.55 54.15
CA ASN A 470 -29.41 -14.19 53.80
C ASN A 470 -30.79 -14.16 53.12
N TYR A 471 -31.11 -15.10 52.23
CA TYR A 471 -32.43 -15.20 51.61
C TYR A 471 -33.53 -15.44 52.66
N SER A 472 -33.30 -16.36 53.61
CA SER A 472 -34.24 -16.64 54.72
C SER A 472 -34.41 -15.46 55.69
N VAL A 473 -33.41 -14.58 55.81
CA VAL A 473 -33.50 -13.34 56.59
C VAL A 473 -34.32 -12.30 55.82
N LEU A 474 -34.05 -12.11 54.53
CA LEU A 474 -34.77 -11.17 53.67
C LEU A 474 -36.26 -11.55 53.54
N GLU A 475 -36.57 -12.83 53.44
CA GLU A 475 -37.93 -13.37 53.44
C GLU A 475 -38.67 -13.09 54.76
N ARG A 476 -37.98 -13.23 55.91
CA ARG A 476 -38.55 -12.84 57.21
C ARG A 476 -38.77 -11.33 57.34
N GLU A 477 -37.88 -10.50 56.81
CA GLU A 477 -38.11 -9.05 56.74
C GLU A 477 -39.31 -8.71 55.84
N LEU A 478 -39.47 -9.40 54.70
CA LEU A 478 -40.61 -9.21 53.80
C LEU A 478 -41.93 -9.57 54.49
N GLN A 479 -41.98 -10.69 55.19
CA GLN A 479 -43.14 -11.11 55.98
C GLN A 479 -43.44 -10.16 57.15
N GLN A 480 -42.42 -9.58 57.79
CA GLN A 480 -42.61 -8.53 58.79
C GLN A 480 -43.18 -7.24 58.18
N ARG A 481 -42.72 -6.82 56.99
CA ARG A 481 -43.28 -5.66 56.27
C ARG A 481 -44.73 -5.87 55.88
N HIS A 482 -45.10 -7.05 55.37
CA HIS A 482 -46.51 -7.38 55.09
C HIS A 482 -47.37 -7.37 56.37
N ARG A 483 -46.87 -7.87 57.51
CA ARG A 483 -47.58 -7.79 58.79
C ARG A 483 -47.72 -6.35 59.31
N ALA A 484 -46.75 -5.47 59.03
CA ALA A 484 -46.83 -4.05 59.38
C ALA A 484 -47.86 -3.30 58.52
N GLN A 485 -47.89 -3.55 57.20
CA GLN A 485 -48.83 -2.93 56.26
C GLN A 485 -50.29 -3.39 56.48
N SER A 486 -50.51 -4.54 57.12
CA SER A 486 -51.84 -5.06 57.47
C SER A 486 -52.56 -4.31 58.61
N ARG A 487 -52.01 -3.21 59.14
CA ARG A 487 -52.54 -2.51 60.33
C ARG A 487 -52.99 -1.07 60.15
N ASP A 488 -52.86 -0.49 58.96
CA ASP A 488 -53.38 0.84 58.65
C ASP A 488 -54.10 0.82 57.29
N SER A 489 -55.41 1.05 57.28
CA SER A 489 -56.29 0.77 56.13
C SER A 489 -57.09 2.02 55.73
N GLY A 490 -56.54 2.78 54.79
CA GLY A 490 -56.97 4.15 54.46
C GLY A 490 -57.11 4.50 52.97
N VAL A 491 -57.60 3.56 52.15
CA VAL A 491 -58.21 3.74 50.81
C VAL A 491 -57.65 4.83 49.86
N VAL A 492 -56.87 4.40 48.85
CA VAL A 492 -56.88 4.97 47.47
C VAL A 492 -56.71 3.80 46.47
N GLN A 493 -57.31 3.88 45.28
CA GLN A 493 -57.31 2.82 44.23
C GLN A 493 -56.32 3.08 43.08
N VAL A 494 -56.23 2.07 42.17
CA VAL A 494 -55.69 2.05 40.78
C VAL A 494 -54.24 1.54 40.62
N LYS A 495 -53.91 0.55 39.77
CA LYS A 495 -54.67 -0.58 39.16
C LYS A 495 -53.67 -1.65 38.63
N GLN A 496 -54.01 -2.93 38.80
CA GLN A 496 -53.36 -4.17 38.27
C GLN A 496 -53.28 -4.23 36.71
N GLU A 497 -52.53 -5.08 35.98
CA GLU A 497 -51.55 -6.20 36.17
C GLU A 497 -51.01 -6.62 34.76
N PRO A 498 -50.29 -7.76 34.50
CA PRO A 498 -49.60 -8.75 35.36
C PRO A 498 -48.13 -9.08 34.95
N LEU A 499 -47.52 -10.05 35.64
CA LEU A 499 -46.30 -10.81 35.30
C LEU A 499 -46.61 -12.32 35.26
N SER A 500 -45.81 -13.14 34.55
CA SER A 500 -45.39 -14.51 34.95
C SER A 500 -44.44 -15.15 33.90
N ASP A 501 -43.26 -15.60 34.35
CA ASP A 501 -42.61 -16.93 34.23
C ASP A 501 -42.87 -17.83 32.98
N GLY A 502 -41.93 -18.70 32.53
CA GLY A 502 -40.55 -18.97 33.00
C GLY A 502 -39.87 -20.18 32.31
N GLU A 503 -38.58 -20.39 32.63
CA GLU A 503 -37.73 -21.61 32.48
C GLU A 503 -37.36 -22.25 31.10
N GLU A 504 -36.04 -22.24 30.83
CA GLU A 504 -35.19 -23.35 30.30
C GLU A 504 -35.22 -23.78 28.79
N PRO A 505 -34.17 -24.47 28.25
CA PRO A 505 -33.71 -24.28 26.86
C PRO A 505 -33.49 -25.54 25.97
N VAL A 506 -32.89 -25.31 24.78
CA VAL A 506 -32.33 -26.23 23.73
C VAL A 506 -33.35 -27.09 22.94
N ASP A 507 -33.11 -27.54 21.70
CA ASP A 507 -31.87 -27.60 20.89
C ASP A 507 -32.13 -27.41 19.35
N MET A 508 -31.09 -27.53 18.50
CA MET A 508 -31.13 -27.37 17.03
C MET A 508 -31.92 -28.46 16.25
N SER A 509 -32.41 -28.15 15.05
CA SER A 509 -31.80 -28.66 13.78
C SER A 509 -32.57 -28.40 12.45
N SER A 510 -31.78 -28.19 11.39
CA SER A 510 -31.96 -28.59 9.96
C SER A 510 -33.28 -28.42 9.16
N SER A 511 -33.17 -27.58 8.11
CA SER A 511 -33.33 -27.93 6.67
C SER A 511 -34.66 -27.74 5.88
N ALA A 512 -34.45 -27.53 4.56
CA ALA A 512 -35.32 -27.91 3.41
C ALA A 512 -36.64 -27.13 3.08
N GLY A 513 -36.49 -26.01 2.37
CA GLY A 513 -36.89 -25.98 0.95
C GLY A 513 -38.19 -25.28 0.48
N HIS A 514 -38.26 -25.14 -0.86
CA HIS A 514 -39.40 -24.82 -1.75
C HIS A 514 -39.94 -23.37 -1.88
N ASN A 515 -39.49 -22.76 -2.99
CA ASN A 515 -40.29 -22.20 -4.10
C ASN A 515 -41.34 -21.09 -3.86
N GLY A 516 -41.18 -20.00 -4.61
CA GLY A 516 -42.20 -18.96 -4.84
C GLY A 516 -41.84 -18.07 -6.04
N ALA A 517 -41.94 -18.61 -7.26
CA ALA A 517 -41.59 -17.90 -8.50
C ALA A 517 -42.83 -17.38 -9.24
N VAL A 518 -42.76 -16.15 -9.76
CA VAL A 518 -43.70 -15.58 -10.75
C VAL A 518 -42.89 -14.82 -11.81
N ASN A 519 -43.24 -15.01 -13.08
CA ASN A 519 -42.46 -14.54 -14.24
C ASN A 519 -43.02 -13.25 -14.86
N GLY A 520 -42.14 -12.51 -15.55
CA GLY A 520 -42.50 -11.75 -16.75
C GLY A 520 -41.62 -10.54 -17.06
N LEU A 521 -41.35 -10.17 -18.32
CA LEU A 521 -41.44 -10.95 -19.58
C LEU A 521 -40.77 -10.14 -20.73
N HIS A 522 -39.66 -10.63 -21.30
CA HIS A 522 -39.11 -10.26 -22.63
C HIS A 522 -38.66 -8.78 -22.85
N SER A 523 -37.84 -8.39 -23.83
CA SER A 523 -37.02 -9.04 -24.89
C SER A 523 -35.90 -8.01 -25.29
N ASP A 524 -34.82 -8.24 -26.05
CA ASP A 524 -34.23 -9.34 -26.88
C ASP A 524 -32.68 -9.30 -26.66
N ASP A 525 -31.79 -10.24 -27.01
CA ASP A 525 -31.53 -11.06 -28.23
C ASP A 525 -30.85 -10.27 -29.40
N SER A 526 -29.73 -10.66 -30.03
CA SER A 526 -28.58 -11.58 -29.75
C SER A 526 -27.39 -11.18 -30.70
N SER A 527 -26.26 -11.89 -30.93
CA SER A 527 -25.72 -13.20 -30.52
C SER A 527 -24.17 -13.27 -30.64
N TRP A 528 -23.51 -14.02 -29.72
CA TRP A 528 -22.38 -14.97 -29.94
C TRP A 528 -21.01 -14.43 -30.50
N ASN A 529 -19.82 -15.03 -30.25
CA ASN A 529 -19.47 -16.25 -29.51
C ASN A 529 -18.07 -16.22 -28.82
N SER A 530 -17.79 -17.20 -27.96
CA SER A 530 -16.70 -17.24 -26.96
C SER A 530 -15.28 -17.66 -27.42
N VAL A 531 -14.26 -17.23 -26.66
CA VAL A 531 -13.10 -18.05 -26.23
C VAL A 531 -12.80 -17.75 -24.74
N ASN A 532 -12.29 -18.72 -23.98
CA ASN A 532 -12.24 -18.70 -22.51
C ASN A 532 -11.21 -17.77 -21.86
N GLY A 533 -11.59 -17.22 -20.70
CA GLY A 533 -10.72 -16.52 -19.76
C GLY A 533 -11.55 -15.80 -18.67
N HIS A 534 -11.73 -16.43 -17.51
CA HIS A 534 -12.60 -15.89 -16.44
C HIS A 534 -12.01 -14.64 -15.77
N CYS A 535 -12.37 -13.46 -16.27
CA CYS A 535 -12.28 -12.20 -15.52
C CYS A 535 -13.55 -12.06 -14.63
N PRO A 536 -13.42 -11.81 -13.30
CA PRO A 536 -14.56 -11.68 -12.42
C PRO A 536 -15.33 -10.37 -12.67
N SER A 537 -16.44 -10.48 -13.41
CA SER A 537 -17.33 -9.37 -13.72
C SER A 537 -17.95 -8.74 -12.48
N SER A 538 -17.70 -7.43 -12.29
CA SER A 538 -18.40 -6.52 -11.36
C SER A 538 -18.80 -7.12 -10.00
N ARG A 539 -17.79 -7.48 -9.17
CA ARG A 539 -18.02 -7.65 -7.74
C ARG A 539 -18.48 -6.30 -7.15
N ARG A 540 -19.74 -6.21 -6.73
CA ARG A 540 -20.22 -5.09 -5.90
C ARG A 540 -19.39 -5.02 -4.61
N PRO A 541 -19.14 -3.83 -4.02
CA PRO A 541 -18.42 -3.73 -2.76
C PRO A 541 -19.16 -4.52 -1.66
N THR A 542 -18.40 -5.19 -0.79
CA THR A 542 -18.96 -5.94 0.34
C THR A 542 -19.57 -4.98 1.37
N GLN A 543 -20.47 -5.48 2.22
CA GLN A 543 -21.05 -4.67 3.30
C GLN A 543 -19.95 -4.21 4.27
N GLU A 544 -19.07 -5.11 4.69
CA GLU A 544 -17.87 -4.82 5.48
C GLU A 544 -17.02 -3.67 4.91
N LEU A 545 -16.81 -3.62 3.58
CA LEU A 545 -16.04 -2.55 2.93
C LEU A 545 -16.78 -1.21 3.00
N ARG A 546 -18.11 -1.20 2.81
CA ARG A 546 -18.94 0.00 3.02
C ARG A 546 -18.90 0.46 4.47
N ASP A 547 -18.93 -0.45 5.43
CA ASP A 547 -18.94 -0.11 6.86
C ASP A 547 -17.59 0.46 7.31
N PHE A 548 -16.48 -0.13 6.87
CA PHE A 548 -15.13 0.43 7.03
C PHE A 548 -15.04 1.85 6.45
N VAL A 549 -15.40 2.02 5.17
CA VAL A 549 -15.34 3.31 4.47
C VAL A 549 -16.21 4.35 5.20
N SER A 550 -17.45 4.01 5.54
CA SER A 550 -18.37 4.92 6.21
C SER A 550 -17.88 5.33 7.61
N SER A 551 -17.25 4.40 8.35
CA SER A 551 -16.63 4.68 9.64
C SER A 551 -15.43 5.62 9.53
N ILE A 552 -14.56 5.39 8.54
CA ILE A 552 -13.37 6.21 8.28
C ILE A 552 -13.75 7.63 7.84
N PHE A 553 -14.69 7.79 6.90
CA PHE A 553 -15.10 9.12 6.42
C PHE A 553 -15.87 9.92 7.48
N ARG A 554 -16.65 9.28 8.38
CA ARG A 554 -17.23 9.94 9.55
C ARG A 554 -16.19 10.50 10.54
N LYS A 555 -14.99 9.92 10.57
CA LYS A 555 -13.89 10.34 11.46
C LYS A 555 -12.94 11.36 10.81
N HIS A 556 -12.67 11.21 9.51
CA HIS A 556 -11.64 12.01 8.81
C HIS A 556 -12.20 13.11 7.89
N PHE A 557 -13.48 13.03 7.50
CA PHE A 557 -14.22 13.95 6.61
C PHE A 557 -13.69 14.07 5.17
N VAL A 558 -12.38 14.29 4.98
CA VAL A 558 -11.73 14.48 3.69
C VAL A 558 -10.44 13.65 3.65
N LEU A 559 -10.27 12.85 2.59
CA LEU A 559 -9.14 11.93 2.40
C LEU A 559 -8.72 11.85 0.93
N THR A 560 -7.45 11.57 0.67
CA THR A 560 -6.97 11.16 -0.66
C THR A 560 -7.11 9.64 -0.82
N LEU A 561 -7.09 9.13 -2.05
CA LEU A 561 -7.06 7.68 -2.28
C LEU A 561 -5.80 7.04 -1.67
N CYS A 562 -4.66 7.74 -1.71
CA CYS A 562 -3.41 7.32 -1.05
C CYS A 562 -3.60 7.10 0.47
N GLU A 563 -4.15 8.09 1.18
CA GLU A 563 -4.39 7.98 2.63
C GLU A 563 -5.49 6.96 2.96
N LEU A 564 -6.53 6.84 2.12
CA LEU A 564 -7.55 5.80 2.28
C LEU A 564 -6.97 4.38 2.13
N LYS A 565 -6.09 4.16 1.15
CA LYS A 565 -5.35 2.89 0.98
C LYS A 565 -4.46 2.60 2.19
N ARG A 566 -3.78 3.63 2.74
CA ARG A 566 -2.97 3.50 3.96
C ARG A 566 -3.82 3.11 5.18
N LEU A 567 -4.99 3.74 5.37
CA LEU A 567 -5.93 3.42 6.45
C LEU A 567 -6.58 2.04 6.27
N PHE A 568 -6.86 1.62 5.03
CA PHE A 568 -7.39 0.29 4.73
C PHE A 568 -6.36 -0.81 5.03
N ASN A 569 -5.10 -0.64 4.64
CA ASN A 569 -4.03 -1.58 4.98
C ASN A 569 -3.81 -1.69 6.50
N LEU A 570 -3.94 -0.58 7.24
CA LEU A 570 -3.89 -0.58 8.71
C LEU A 570 -5.08 -1.33 9.32
N HIS A 571 -6.28 -1.22 8.73
CA HIS A 571 -7.44 -2.00 9.14
C HIS A 571 -7.28 -3.49 8.83
N LEU A 572 -6.76 -3.89 7.65
CA LEU A 572 -6.44 -5.28 7.34
C LEU A 572 -5.48 -5.87 8.38
N ALA A 573 -4.46 -5.11 8.81
CA ALA A 573 -3.54 -5.53 9.87
C ALA A 573 -4.19 -5.70 11.27
N SER A 574 -5.44 -5.27 11.46
CA SER A 574 -6.23 -5.48 12.69
C SER A 574 -7.24 -6.63 12.61
N LEU A 575 -7.36 -7.29 11.45
CA LEU A 575 -8.35 -8.36 11.21
C LEU A 575 -7.72 -9.76 11.30
N PRO A 576 -8.48 -10.78 11.71
CA PRO A 576 -7.98 -12.15 11.79
C PRO A 576 -7.69 -12.73 10.39
N PRO A 577 -6.63 -13.55 10.21
CA PRO A 577 -6.33 -14.18 8.94
C PRO A 577 -7.52 -14.94 8.36
N GLY A 578 -7.82 -14.73 7.08
CA GLY A 578 -8.96 -15.34 6.38
C GLY A 578 -10.23 -14.47 6.29
N HIS A 579 -10.24 -13.27 6.90
CA HIS A 579 -11.35 -12.31 6.76
C HIS A 579 -11.63 -11.93 5.29
N SER A 580 -12.89 -11.68 4.94
CA SER A 580 -13.38 -11.44 3.57
C SER A 580 -12.61 -10.34 2.81
N LEU A 581 -12.22 -9.29 3.53
CA LEU A 581 -11.46 -8.14 3.04
C LEU A 581 -10.00 -8.44 2.63
N PHE A 582 -9.44 -9.61 2.98
CA PHE A 582 -8.16 -10.06 2.44
C PHE A 582 -8.26 -10.56 0.98
N SER A 583 -9.47 -10.81 0.45
CA SER A 583 -9.63 -11.06 -0.98
C SER A 583 -9.35 -9.77 -1.77
N GLY A 584 -8.50 -9.85 -2.80
CA GLY A 584 -7.85 -8.69 -3.42
C GLY A 584 -8.79 -7.57 -3.88
N ILE A 585 -8.89 -6.51 -3.08
CA ILE A 585 -9.71 -5.33 -3.36
C ILE A 585 -8.92 -4.40 -4.27
N SER A 586 -9.40 -4.19 -5.50
CA SER A 586 -8.78 -3.25 -6.42
C SER A 586 -9.07 -1.80 -6.02
N ASP A 587 -8.17 -0.88 -6.37
CA ASP A 587 -8.37 0.55 -6.16
C ASP A 587 -9.71 1.04 -6.75
N ARG A 588 -10.14 0.46 -7.88
CA ARG A 588 -11.43 0.74 -8.49
C ARG A 588 -12.59 0.35 -7.57
N LEU A 589 -12.56 -0.85 -6.99
CA LEU A 589 -13.60 -1.32 -6.07
C LEU A 589 -13.63 -0.49 -4.76
N LEU A 590 -12.47 -0.02 -4.30
CA LEU A 590 -12.37 0.90 -3.17
C LEU A 590 -12.97 2.28 -3.50
N GLN A 591 -12.69 2.84 -4.68
CA GLN A 591 -13.30 4.10 -5.15
C GLN A 591 -14.83 3.95 -5.34
N GLU A 592 -15.29 2.83 -5.89
CA GLU A 592 -16.73 2.51 -6.01
C GLU A 592 -17.38 2.35 -4.62
N ALA A 593 -16.70 1.79 -3.62
CA ALA A 593 -17.20 1.75 -2.24
C ALA A 593 -17.38 3.15 -1.63
N VAL A 594 -16.42 4.07 -1.83
CA VAL A 594 -16.49 5.46 -1.36
C VAL A 594 -17.69 6.20 -1.95
N LEU A 595 -17.90 6.11 -3.26
CA LEU A 595 -19.04 6.76 -3.93
C LEU A 595 -20.40 6.19 -3.48
N ASN A 596 -20.45 4.92 -3.06
CA ASN A 596 -21.65 4.31 -2.45
C ASN A 596 -21.85 4.64 -0.96
N SER A 597 -20.87 5.28 -0.29
CA SER A 597 -20.88 5.59 1.15
C SER A 597 -21.13 7.08 1.45
N LYS A 598 -22.04 7.73 0.70
CA LYS A 598 -22.38 9.17 0.83
C LYS A 598 -21.17 10.12 0.71
N CYS A 599 -20.11 9.70 0.03
CA CYS A 599 -18.93 10.52 -0.24
C CYS A 599 -18.88 10.92 -1.72
N LYS A 600 -18.34 12.11 -2.00
CA LYS A 600 -18.19 12.69 -3.35
C LYS A 600 -16.70 12.86 -3.67
N GLN A 601 -16.30 12.56 -4.90
CA GLN A 601 -14.97 12.91 -5.38
C GLN A 601 -14.90 14.42 -5.63
N ILE A 602 -13.86 15.07 -5.10
CA ILE A 602 -13.63 16.50 -5.26
C ILE A 602 -12.50 16.69 -6.28
N LEU A 603 -12.85 17.24 -7.44
CA LEU A 603 -11.90 17.53 -8.52
C LEU A 603 -11.14 18.82 -8.21
N VAL A 604 -10.23 18.75 -7.23
CA VAL A 604 -9.38 19.87 -6.84
C VAL A 604 -8.42 20.20 -8.00
N PRO A 605 -8.33 21.47 -8.46
CA PRO A 605 -7.47 21.83 -9.59
C PRO A 605 -5.99 21.97 -9.14
N PHE A 606 -5.29 20.84 -9.04
CA PHE A 606 -3.86 20.81 -8.70
C PHE A 606 -3.02 21.61 -9.71
N PRO A 607 -1.98 22.35 -9.28
CA PRO A 607 -1.10 23.08 -10.19
C PRO A 607 -0.35 22.14 -11.17
N PRO A 608 -0.06 22.56 -12.42
CA PRO A 608 0.70 21.74 -13.37
C PRO A 608 2.09 21.29 -12.88
N GLN A 609 2.70 22.07 -11.99
CA GLN A 609 3.98 21.77 -11.33
C GLN A 609 3.84 21.01 -10.00
N SER A 610 2.70 20.35 -9.74
CA SER A 610 2.51 19.54 -8.53
C SER A 610 3.26 18.20 -8.61
N SER A 611 3.97 17.86 -7.55
CA SER A 611 4.60 16.54 -7.33
C SER A 611 3.60 15.43 -6.93
N ALA A 612 2.33 15.77 -6.71
CA ALA A 612 1.34 14.87 -6.12
C ALA A 612 1.10 13.63 -7.00
N ALA A 613 1.18 12.44 -6.40
CA ALA A 613 0.93 11.19 -7.10
C ALA A 613 -0.53 11.06 -7.57
N ALA A 614 -0.82 10.20 -8.55
CA ALA A 614 -2.18 10.04 -9.10
C ALA A 614 -3.23 9.62 -8.05
N ASP A 615 -2.82 8.95 -6.97
CA ASP A 615 -3.68 8.59 -5.84
C ASP A 615 -3.78 9.69 -4.76
N GLU A 616 -2.90 10.69 -4.78
CA GLU A 616 -2.99 11.89 -3.94
C GLU A 616 -3.89 12.96 -4.57
N GLN A 617 -3.87 13.07 -5.91
CA GLN A 617 -4.75 13.97 -6.66
C GLN A 617 -6.23 13.57 -6.57
N LYS A 618 -6.53 12.31 -6.25
CA LYS A 618 -7.89 11.80 -6.04
C LYS A 618 -8.38 12.08 -4.63
N VAL A 619 -8.97 13.26 -4.46
CA VAL A 619 -9.58 13.70 -3.18
C VAL A 619 -11.04 13.24 -3.10
N PHE A 620 -11.42 12.69 -1.95
CA PHE A 620 -12.79 12.32 -1.61
C PHE A 620 -13.21 13.02 -0.32
N ALA A 621 -14.48 13.40 -0.22
CA ALA A 621 -15.06 14.03 0.96
C ALA A 621 -16.43 13.47 1.28
N LEU A 622 -16.77 13.40 2.57
CA LEU A 622 -18.12 13.09 3.03
C LEU A 622 -19.07 14.22 2.60
N TRP A 623 -20.11 13.88 1.84
CA TRP A 623 -21.07 14.84 1.28
C TRP A 623 -22.36 14.93 2.11
N GLU A 624 -22.75 13.82 2.73
CA GLU A 624 -23.90 13.74 3.65
C GLU A 624 -23.55 12.89 4.88
N MET A 625 -23.49 13.53 6.05
CA MET A 625 -23.49 12.86 7.36
C MET A 625 -24.92 12.61 7.87
N GLY A 626 -25.88 13.47 7.49
CA GLY A 626 -27.22 13.54 8.08
C GLY A 626 -27.35 14.54 9.23
N ASP A 627 -26.49 15.56 9.29
CA ASP A 627 -26.58 16.66 10.26
C ASP A 627 -26.91 18.00 9.59
N SER A 628 -27.25 19.03 10.38
CA SER A 628 -27.51 20.39 9.87
C SER A 628 -26.25 21.12 9.38
N PHE A 629 -25.08 20.49 9.49
CA PHE A 629 -23.77 21.04 9.12
C PHE A 629 -23.30 20.56 7.73
N ASP A 630 -23.98 19.58 7.13
CA ASP A 630 -23.70 19.11 5.77
C ASP A 630 -23.72 20.24 4.75
N GLN A 631 -24.70 21.15 4.81
CA GLN A 631 -24.78 22.30 3.90
C GLN A 631 -23.53 23.21 3.99
N HIS A 632 -23.00 23.41 5.22
CA HIS A 632 -21.77 24.16 5.45
C HIS A 632 -20.54 23.46 4.85
N ARG A 633 -20.47 22.12 4.97
CA ARG A 633 -19.42 21.30 4.33
C ARG A 633 -19.53 21.32 2.81
N GLN A 634 -20.73 21.18 2.24
CA GLN A 634 -20.97 21.19 0.79
C GLN A 634 -20.50 22.50 0.14
N ILE A 635 -20.88 23.66 0.71
CA ILE A 635 -20.44 24.98 0.22
C ILE A 635 -18.90 25.11 0.25
N LEU A 636 -18.25 24.64 1.32
CA LEU A 636 -16.78 24.63 1.40
C LEU A 636 -16.16 23.73 0.31
N LEU A 637 -16.70 22.54 0.11
CA LEU A 637 -16.18 21.59 -0.88
C LEU A 637 -16.32 22.13 -2.31
N GLU A 638 -17.41 22.84 -2.62
CA GLU A 638 -17.59 23.49 -3.93
C GLU A 638 -16.61 24.65 -4.19
N ILE A 639 -16.19 25.38 -3.15
CA ILE A 639 -15.09 26.35 -3.27
C ILE A 639 -13.81 25.63 -3.74
N PHE A 640 -13.51 24.44 -3.19
CA PHE A 640 -12.30 23.68 -3.54
C PHE A 640 -12.38 22.91 -4.87
N ILE A 641 -13.56 22.68 -5.45
CA ILE A 641 -13.70 22.23 -6.86
C ILE A 641 -13.14 23.30 -7.81
N LYS A 642 -13.21 24.59 -7.45
CA LYS A 642 -12.75 25.71 -8.29
C LYS A 642 -11.40 26.31 -7.87
N ASN A 643 -10.86 25.91 -6.72
CA ASN A 643 -9.65 26.52 -6.14
C ASN A 643 -8.77 25.47 -5.46
N TYR A 644 -7.48 25.40 -5.80
CA TYR A 644 -6.50 24.59 -5.07
C TYR A 644 -6.33 25.03 -3.60
N ARG A 645 -6.42 26.35 -3.36
CA ARG A 645 -6.20 26.99 -2.06
C ARG A 645 -6.92 28.32 -1.94
N VAL A 646 -7.37 28.67 -0.74
CA VAL A 646 -8.16 29.90 -0.49
C VAL A 646 -7.79 30.60 0.83
N ARG A 647 -8.19 31.86 1.00
CA ARG A 647 -8.07 32.59 2.28
C ARG A 647 -9.32 32.36 3.14
N ARG A 648 -9.17 32.37 4.47
CA ARG A 648 -10.27 32.19 5.45
C ARG A 648 -11.46 33.11 5.16
N ASN A 649 -11.19 34.37 4.81
CA ASN A 649 -12.20 35.38 4.52
C ASN A 649 -13.07 35.04 3.30
N LEU A 650 -12.55 34.29 2.32
CA LEU A 650 -13.33 33.89 1.14
C LEU A 650 -14.36 32.81 1.52
N ILE A 651 -13.97 31.84 2.34
CA ILE A 651 -14.87 30.83 2.90
C ILE A 651 -15.93 31.50 3.79
N GLN A 652 -15.51 32.43 4.66
CA GLN A 652 -16.43 33.18 5.51
C GLN A 652 -17.46 33.97 4.69
N ALA A 653 -17.02 34.77 3.71
CA ALA A 653 -17.91 35.55 2.86
C ALA A 653 -18.89 34.67 2.07
N LYS A 654 -18.44 33.48 1.62
CA LYS A 654 -19.33 32.54 0.92
C LYS A 654 -20.37 31.90 1.84
N LEU A 655 -20.03 31.58 3.09
CA LEU A 655 -21.02 31.04 4.04
C LEU A 655 -22.01 32.12 4.49
N THR A 656 -21.54 33.35 4.74
CA THR A 656 -22.42 34.50 5.03
C THR A 656 -23.35 34.85 3.86
N GLN A 657 -22.95 34.58 2.61
CA GLN A 657 -23.83 34.75 1.45
C GLN A 657 -25.02 33.78 1.47
N GLU A 658 -24.83 32.51 1.84
CA GLU A 658 -25.89 31.48 1.77
C GLU A 658 -26.71 31.38 3.07
N PHE A 659 -26.12 31.68 4.23
CA PHE A 659 -26.78 31.56 5.56
C PHE A 659 -27.02 32.90 6.30
N GLY A 660 -26.57 34.02 5.75
CA GLY A 660 -26.58 35.33 6.41
C GLY A 660 -25.61 35.42 7.60
N ASP A 661 -25.86 36.39 8.50
CA ASP A 661 -25.04 36.64 9.69
C ASP A 661 -25.14 35.54 10.78
N ASN A 662 -25.90 34.47 10.53
CA ASN A 662 -26.06 33.34 11.45
C ASN A 662 -24.80 32.45 11.58
N VAL A 663 -23.83 32.58 10.66
CA VAL A 663 -22.60 31.77 10.65
C VAL A 663 -21.65 32.24 11.76
N THR A 664 -21.61 31.52 12.88
CA THR A 664 -20.73 31.91 13.99
C THR A 664 -19.26 31.68 13.65
N LYS A 665 -18.36 32.42 14.31
CA LYS A 665 -16.91 32.18 14.22
C LYS A 665 -16.55 30.73 14.57
N THR A 666 -17.24 30.17 15.56
CA THR A 666 -17.11 28.78 16.02
C THR A 666 -17.49 27.76 14.96
N ASP A 667 -18.53 28.03 14.15
CA ASP A 667 -18.90 27.16 13.03
C ASP A 667 -17.83 27.19 11.94
N LEU A 668 -17.34 28.37 11.57
CA LEU A 668 -16.25 28.50 10.60
C LEU A 668 -14.96 27.79 11.07
N ASP A 669 -14.57 27.96 12.34
CA ASP A 669 -13.37 27.33 12.88
C ASP A 669 -13.56 25.80 13.08
N ARG A 670 -14.79 25.32 13.34
CA ARG A 670 -15.16 23.89 13.32
C ARG A 670 -15.05 23.31 11.91
N LEU A 671 -15.67 23.95 10.92
CA LEU A 671 -15.70 23.54 9.52
C LEU A 671 -14.29 23.43 8.92
N LEU A 672 -13.44 24.43 9.21
CA LEU A 672 -12.03 24.42 8.80
C LEU A 672 -11.24 23.29 9.47
N LYS A 673 -11.54 22.97 10.74
CA LYS A 673 -10.95 21.85 11.47
C LYS A 673 -11.46 20.48 10.98
N GLU A 674 -12.70 20.39 10.48
CA GLU A 674 -13.27 19.18 9.88
C GLU A 674 -12.66 18.90 8.50
N CYS A 675 -12.66 19.86 7.57
CA CYS A 675 -12.33 19.60 6.15
C CYS A 675 -10.92 20.02 5.70
N CYS A 676 -10.27 20.96 6.39
CA CYS A 676 -9.12 21.69 5.84
C CYS A 676 -7.84 21.58 6.70
N VAL A 677 -6.76 22.14 6.14
CA VAL A 677 -5.48 22.42 6.81
C VAL A 677 -4.98 23.80 6.38
N SER A 678 -4.28 24.51 7.28
CA SER A 678 -3.69 25.83 7.03
C SER A 678 -2.19 25.70 6.80
N HIS A 679 -1.68 26.26 5.71
CA HIS A 679 -0.25 26.31 5.39
C HIS A 679 0.09 27.65 4.70
N GLY A 680 1.12 28.35 5.19
CA GLY A 680 1.53 29.65 4.62
C GLY A 680 0.44 30.73 4.59
N GLY A 681 -0.49 30.71 5.56
CA GLY A 681 -1.65 31.63 5.62
C GLY A 681 -2.79 31.32 4.63
N MET A 682 -2.66 30.25 3.85
CA MET A 682 -3.69 29.75 2.92
C MET A 682 -4.29 28.45 3.44
N TRP A 683 -5.57 28.21 3.15
CA TRP A 683 -6.28 26.99 3.49
C TRP A 683 -6.40 26.07 2.27
N TYR A 684 -6.21 24.79 2.51
CA TYR A 684 -6.22 23.68 1.56
C TYR A 684 -7.12 22.57 2.13
N LEU A 685 -7.61 21.65 1.29
CA LEU A 685 -8.23 20.42 1.79
C LEU A 685 -7.19 19.52 2.45
N LYS A 686 -7.63 18.69 3.40
CA LYS A 686 -6.76 17.70 4.03
C LYS A 686 -6.19 16.72 3.00
N GLY A 687 -4.89 16.48 3.08
CA GLY A 687 -4.15 15.60 2.15
C GLY A 687 -3.75 16.25 0.82
N THR A 688 -4.17 17.49 0.51
CA THR A 688 -3.75 18.17 -0.75
C THR A 688 -2.52 19.07 -0.60
N VAL A 689 -2.01 19.25 0.62
CA VAL A 689 -0.75 19.96 0.88
C VAL A 689 0.43 19.01 0.73
N GLN A 690 1.12 19.12 -0.41
CA GLN A 690 2.48 18.64 -0.56
C GLN A 690 3.36 19.37 0.46
N SER A 691 4.06 18.63 1.31
CA SER A 691 4.77 19.12 2.51
C SER A 691 6.27 18.86 2.42
#